data_AF-A0A7Z9PWR7-F1
#
_entry.id   AF-A0A7Z9PWR7-F1
#
_cell.length_a   1.000
_cell.length_b   1.000
_cell.length_c   1.000
_cell.angle_alpha   90.00
_cell.angle_beta   90.00
_cell.angle_gamma   90.00
#
_symmetry.space_group_name_H-M   'P 1'
#
loop_
_entity.id
_entity.type
_entity.pdbx_description
1 polymer ?
#
loop_
_entity_poly.entity_id
_entity_poly.type
_entity_poly.pdbx_seq_one_letter_code
_entity_poly.pdbx_strand_id
1 'polypeptide(L)'
;MDLKKTHIPSWARSRVDNLSKLARGTRKGLDGLTEQRVSESDAIHHVSRNREILAEFRLDDENPERDQALGQKGRLLNGGSDIRFEGDAHKGQVSVVRDDAVVLIELNGSETTRIDVNKNGHDVVVKSDLARPREAKSWRTFQPDHGLNIPKSEFADSTLGAAEILKDQPVDSVFRQVFLDGTKSMTTVRGELIGELKALSGSLSPHSSGQLTELLKKPDANTARRLGLVAKKLRQADPDNKAVRKLGEVAGTWQALEDFPKLMADGLMRNSINYVSPLHFATQTAAQGWEFDKASGLPIADSVVVGGGPGGLASAYQLSENGHRTVLLEGGNTGQAFSDNHAAPVHQLRTSMEQTNLIYTANANHLGVDVSLTRHRENIAEKARTARDEWYLATGRPRQGFAEEGASLSRPANRNELYEHMSMMSQGLAGRYPDTFVIENSPVNSIQVERSSEGERLFKVSTETGHQMMARSLVLATGFVGTAGEHARSLQQFSDLEQNGRSGVSLLGSDHDLVAKSERLEKESLVFSDRLLGRPEIRNRIQSLPKDSRLAVIGGGESAAKGALEALHLNPGLAVDIYTNKALEPYQTQIPSSVISANVVESALVDPGIAKASMDSLKNFQTPIVSSTMKKLLELEAAGRVRIRELGCRFDSDSVRVEGKVGGGFSFELKDPAAKQSLRNQRHDWEQAGLYGARAPDDQPDQFPDADMVMMSVGYDKRSCQAGPLVQQLVDQGVIRFEDGEVAMGTDGLTSAADPMIALNTAAVQKNAADSALPGRAVRAFRLGQYFKDKLPAREEPVSTIGKGLSFNQFINTNSLEETIRPDSKEAAQFMNNGGLLQIRLDHVESRLERITDPLDKELSRNRWEAQKAYPNSTEPLRELLLRQMEVPESLTPVEKVMLDRAEQLRGRL
;
A
#
# COMPACT_ATOMS: atom_id res chain seq x y z
N MET A 1 -10.25 43.12 -21.98
CA MET A 1 -8.88 43.65 -22.15
C MET A 1 -8.00 42.46 -22.48
N ASP A 2 -7.42 42.34 -23.67
CA ASP A 2 -6.60 41.16 -23.99
C ASP A 2 -5.31 41.17 -23.15
N LEU A 3 -5.34 40.54 -21.97
CA LEU A 3 -4.26 40.61 -20.96
C LEU A 3 -2.93 40.10 -21.53
N LYS A 4 -2.99 39.19 -22.52
CA LYS A 4 -1.83 38.72 -23.30
C LYS A 4 -1.06 39.84 -23.97
N LYS A 5 -1.75 40.91 -24.39
CA LYS A 5 -1.15 42.03 -25.14
C LYS A 5 -0.74 43.20 -24.27
N THR A 6 -1.44 43.41 -23.14
CA THR A 6 -1.32 44.66 -22.36
C THR A 6 -0.56 44.51 -21.03
N HIS A 7 -0.36 43.28 -20.52
CA HIS A 7 0.25 43.04 -19.20
C HIS A 7 1.54 42.21 -19.25
N ILE A 8 1.72 41.36 -20.26
CA ILE A 8 2.86 40.44 -20.31
C ILE A 8 4.17 41.18 -20.66
N PRO A 9 5.26 41.01 -19.86
CA PRO A 9 6.54 41.66 -20.11
C PRO A 9 7.17 41.16 -21.42
N SER A 10 7.99 42.02 -22.05
CA SER A 10 8.58 41.76 -23.37
C SER A 10 9.38 40.45 -23.44
N TRP A 11 10.07 40.08 -22.35
CA TRP A 11 10.86 38.86 -22.26
C TRP A 11 10.01 37.57 -22.33
N ALA A 12 8.77 37.61 -21.85
CA ALA A 12 7.87 36.44 -21.81
C ALA A 12 6.89 36.40 -22.99
N ARG A 13 6.64 37.53 -23.66
CA ARG A 13 5.55 37.71 -24.62
C ARG A 13 5.56 36.68 -25.76
N SER A 14 6.71 36.49 -26.41
CA SER A 14 6.83 35.52 -27.51
C SER A 14 6.59 34.07 -27.05
N ARG A 15 7.06 33.73 -25.84
CA ARG A 15 6.84 32.40 -25.24
C ARG A 15 5.37 32.16 -24.94
N VAL A 16 4.72 33.09 -24.23
CA VAL A 16 3.28 33.01 -23.90
C VAL A 16 2.43 32.88 -25.17
N ASP A 17 2.74 33.61 -26.23
CA ASP A 17 2.04 33.52 -27.52
C ASP A 17 2.21 32.15 -28.18
N ASN A 18 3.43 31.60 -28.17
CA ASN A 18 3.72 30.29 -28.73
C ASN A 18 3.00 29.16 -27.96
N LEU A 19 3.05 29.22 -26.64
CA LEU A 19 2.37 28.28 -25.74
C LEU A 19 0.85 28.37 -25.86
N SER A 20 0.31 29.58 -26.03
CA SER A 20 -1.11 29.80 -26.32
C SER A 20 -1.56 29.15 -27.63
N LYS A 21 -0.73 29.24 -28.69
CA LYS A 21 -1.00 28.59 -29.98
C LYS A 21 -0.94 27.06 -29.86
N LEU A 22 -0.01 26.54 -29.05
CA LEU A 22 0.07 25.11 -28.74
C LEU A 22 -1.21 24.62 -28.04
N ALA A 23 -1.66 25.30 -26.98
CA ALA A 23 -2.89 24.96 -26.27
C ALA A 23 -4.14 24.98 -27.17
N ARG A 24 -4.19 25.89 -28.14
CA ARG A 24 -5.28 26.01 -29.12
C ARG A 24 -5.19 25.02 -30.27
N GLY A 25 -4.13 24.21 -30.34
CA GLY A 25 -3.88 23.29 -31.45
C GLY A 25 -3.54 23.98 -32.77
N THR A 26 -3.30 25.30 -32.77
CA THR A 26 -2.90 26.07 -33.96
C THR A 26 -1.40 25.99 -34.23
N ARG A 27 -0.65 25.31 -33.35
CA ARG A 27 0.75 24.94 -33.52
C ARG A 27 0.94 23.48 -33.07
N LYS A 28 1.66 22.68 -33.86
CA LYS A 28 2.02 21.30 -33.50
C LYS A 28 3.41 21.30 -32.86
N GLY A 29 3.46 21.18 -31.54
CA GLY A 29 4.70 21.07 -30.78
C GLY A 29 5.52 22.36 -30.67
N LEU A 30 6.46 22.35 -29.73
CA LEU A 30 7.46 23.37 -29.47
C LEU A 30 8.74 22.66 -29.02
N ASP A 31 9.90 23.08 -29.53
CA ASP A 31 11.19 22.46 -29.19
C ASP A 31 11.44 22.52 -27.67
N GLY A 32 11.85 21.40 -27.09
CA GLY A 32 12.12 21.26 -25.65
C GLY A 32 10.91 20.98 -24.78
N LEU A 33 9.68 21.05 -25.31
CA LEU A 33 8.44 20.72 -24.59
C LEU A 33 8.00 19.27 -24.85
N THR A 34 7.70 18.55 -23.77
CA THR A 34 7.13 17.19 -23.84
C THR A 34 5.64 17.25 -23.52
N GLU A 35 4.82 16.69 -24.40
CA GLU A 35 3.39 16.49 -24.15
C GLU A 35 3.19 15.37 -23.12
N GLN A 36 2.30 15.61 -22.17
CA GLN A 36 1.92 14.65 -21.16
C GLN A 36 0.41 14.62 -20.97
N ARG A 37 -0.07 13.44 -20.63
CA ARG A 37 -1.47 13.25 -20.25
C ARG A 37 -1.68 13.79 -18.84
N VAL A 38 -2.77 14.53 -18.64
CA VAL A 38 -3.23 14.95 -17.32
C VAL A 38 -4.24 13.93 -16.84
N SER A 39 -4.19 13.55 -15.56
CA SER A 39 -5.19 12.64 -15.00
C SER A 39 -6.57 13.29 -15.02
N GLU A 40 -7.62 12.47 -15.05
CA GLU A 40 -8.98 13.02 -14.99
C GLU A 40 -9.19 13.84 -13.70
N SER A 41 -8.66 13.36 -12.58
CA SER A 41 -8.79 14.03 -11.29
C SER A 41 -8.05 15.37 -11.27
N ASP A 42 -6.80 15.41 -11.76
CA ASP A 42 -6.03 16.65 -11.85
C ASP A 42 -6.68 17.63 -12.82
N ALA A 43 -7.22 17.16 -13.95
CA ALA A 43 -7.90 18.01 -14.92
C ALA A 43 -9.09 18.75 -14.30
N ILE A 44 -9.91 18.04 -13.52
CA ILE A 44 -11.05 18.61 -12.80
C ILE A 44 -10.57 19.58 -11.72
N HIS A 45 -9.57 19.17 -10.93
CA HIS A 45 -8.96 20.00 -9.89
C HIS A 45 -8.40 21.30 -10.49
N HIS A 46 -7.72 21.22 -11.64
CA HIS A 46 -7.16 22.37 -12.35
C HIS A 46 -8.24 23.37 -12.76
N VAL A 47 -9.37 22.91 -13.33
CA VAL A 47 -10.49 23.79 -13.68
C VAL A 47 -11.04 24.46 -12.41
N SER A 48 -11.36 23.67 -11.39
CA SER A 48 -11.92 24.18 -10.13
C SER A 48 -11.00 25.18 -9.43
N ARG A 49 -9.68 24.91 -9.38
CA ARG A 49 -8.69 25.79 -8.74
C ARG A 49 -8.47 27.07 -9.51
N ASN A 50 -8.41 27.03 -10.84
CA ASN A 50 -8.23 28.23 -11.64
C ASN A 50 -9.44 29.18 -11.52
N ARG A 51 -10.65 28.64 -11.41
CA ARG A 51 -11.86 29.43 -11.15
C ARG A 51 -11.85 30.06 -9.76
N GLU A 52 -11.48 29.29 -8.73
CA GLU A 52 -11.36 29.80 -7.37
C GLU A 52 -10.30 30.91 -7.26
N ILE A 53 -9.15 30.78 -7.95
CA ILE A 53 -8.12 31.82 -7.98
C ILE A 53 -8.69 33.16 -8.51
N LEU A 54 -9.51 33.14 -9.56
CA LEU A 54 -10.14 34.35 -10.07
C LEU A 54 -11.13 34.94 -9.05
N ALA A 55 -11.95 34.11 -8.43
CA ALA A 55 -12.88 34.54 -7.37
C ALA A 55 -12.12 35.12 -6.15
N GLU A 56 -11.00 34.51 -5.75
CA GLU A 56 -10.10 35.00 -4.69
C GLU A 56 -9.56 36.39 -5.03
N PHE A 57 -9.09 36.61 -6.26
CA PHE A 57 -8.59 37.92 -6.67
C PHE A 57 -9.68 38.99 -6.77
N ARG A 58 -10.88 38.64 -7.24
CA ARG A 58 -12.02 39.57 -7.21
C ARG A 58 -12.38 39.99 -5.79
N LEU A 59 -12.34 39.05 -4.84
CA LEU A 59 -12.61 39.32 -3.43
C LEU A 59 -11.52 40.19 -2.79
N ASP A 60 -10.25 39.91 -3.07
CA ASP A 60 -9.13 40.67 -2.52
C ASP A 60 -9.05 42.11 -3.10
N ASP A 61 -9.50 42.34 -4.34
CA ASP A 61 -9.61 43.67 -4.98
C ASP A 61 -10.68 44.55 -4.31
N GLU A 62 -11.64 43.94 -3.64
CA GLU A 62 -12.63 44.62 -2.80
C GLU A 62 -12.12 44.86 -1.37
N ASN A 63 -10.91 44.40 -1.01
CA ASN A 63 -10.33 44.52 0.33
C ASN A 63 -9.10 45.47 0.38
N PRO A 64 -9.25 46.69 0.94
CA PRO A 64 -8.17 47.68 1.02
C PRO A 64 -6.94 47.24 1.81
N GLU A 65 -7.04 46.24 2.69
CA GLU A 65 -5.90 45.73 3.49
C GLU A 65 -5.03 44.74 2.71
N ARG A 66 -5.55 44.18 1.61
CA ARG A 66 -4.89 43.14 0.80
C ARG A 66 -4.49 43.63 -0.58
N ASP A 67 -5.13 44.69 -1.07
CA ASP A 67 -4.77 45.34 -2.32
C ASP A 67 -3.82 46.52 -2.10
N GLN A 68 -2.54 46.36 -2.43
CA GLN A 68 -1.57 47.46 -2.44
C GLN A 68 -1.71 48.36 -3.69
N ALA A 69 -2.55 48.01 -4.67
CA ALA A 69 -2.79 48.79 -5.89
C ALA A 69 -3.83 49.91 -5.72
N LEU A 70 -4.52 49.95 -4.57
CA LEU A 70 -5.49 50.95 -4.10
C LEU A 70 -6.31 51.60 -5.24
N GLY A 71 -7.39 50.93 -5.63
CA GLY A 71 -8.50 51.52 -6.41
C GLY A 71 -8.46 51.29 -7.93
N GLN A 72 -7.61 50.38 -8.41
CA GLN A 72 -7.59 49.96 -9.81
C GLN A 72 -8.34 48.63 -9.98
N LYS A 73 -9.66 48.70 -10.14
CA LYS A 73 -10.51 47.50 -10.33
C LYS A 73 -9.92 46.54 -11.37
N GLY A 74 -9.76 45.27 -10.99
CA GLY A 74 -9.15 44.24 -11.83
C GLY A 74 -7.61 44.19 -11.77
N ARG A 75 -6.98 44.85 -10.79
CA ARG A 75 -5.54 44.82 -10.56
C ARG A 75 -5.23 44.73 -9.08
N LEU A 76 -4.38 43.76 -8.72
CA LEU A 76 -3.88 43.54 -7.38
C LEU A 76 -2.35 43.61 -7.36
N LEU A 77 -1.81 44.25 -6.33
CA LEU A 77 -0.38 44.16 -6.00
C LEU A 77 -0.21 43.37 -4.70
N ASN A 78 0.40 42.18 -4.79
CA ASN A 78 0.60 41.29 -3.65
C ASN A 78 1.98 40.61 -3.70
N GLY A 79 2.81 40.84 -2.66
CA GLY A 79 4.06 40.11 -2.46
C GLY A 79 5.05 40.17 -3.64
N GLY A 80 5.14 41.32 -4.33
CA GLY A 80 6.00 41.49 -5.52
C GLY A 80 5.41 40.94 -6.82
N SER A 81 4.13 40.53 -6.83
CA SER A 81 3.41 40.15 -8.05
C SER A 81 2.47 41.27 -8.49
N ASP A 82 2.52 41.66 -9.78
CA ASP A 82 1.46 42.45 -10.45
C ASP A 82 0.44 41.47 -11.01
N ILE A 83 -0.77 41.50 -10.47
CA ILE A 83 -1.85 40.59 -10.82
C ILE A 83 -2.91 41.41 -11.53
N ARG A 84 -3.30 40.99 -12.73
CA ARG A 84 -4.45 41.56 -13.45
C ARG A 84 -5.44 40.48 -13.78
N PHE A 85 -6.72 40.80 -13.65
CA PHE A 85 -7.78 39.85 -13.95
C PHE A 85 -9.02 40.55 -14.51
N GLU A 86 -9.79 39.80 -15.29
CA GLU A 86 -11.06 40.28 -15.82
C GLU A 86 -12.04 39.13 -16.04
N GLY A 87 -13.33 39.48 -16.12
CA GLY A 87 -14.41 38.51 -16.31
C GLY A 87 -14.83 37.83 -15.00
N ASP A 88 -15.44 36.67 -15.14
CA ASP A 88 -15.96 35.83 -14.05
C ASP A 88 -15.39 34.41 -14.13
N ALA A 89 -15.73 33.56 -13.15
CA ALA A 89 -15.24 32.19 -13.09
C ALA A 89 -15.64 31.28 -14.28
N HIS A 90 -16.62 31.65 -15.11
CA HIS A 90 -16.90 30.92 -16.35
C HIS A 90 -16.14 31.51 -17.54
N LYS A 91 -16.02 32.83 -17.62
CA LYS A 91 -15.39 33.52 -18.75
C LYS A 91 -14.52 34.64 -18.24
N GLY A 92 -13.27 34.30 -17.96
CA GLY A 92 -12.33 35.20 -17.34
C GLY A 92 -10.88 34.97 -17.76
N GLN A 93 -10.04 35.93 -17.43
CA GLN A 93 -8.60 35.84 -17.61
C GLN A 93 -7.91 36.34 -16.34
N VAL A 94 -6.81 35.68 -15.98
CA VAL A 94 -5.92 36.10 -14.89
C VAL A 94 -4.50 36.12 -15.43
N SER A 95 -3.76 37.17 -15.13
CA SER A 95 -2.34 37.31 -15.44
C SER A 95 -1.59 37.72 -14.19
N VAL A 96 -0.67 36.87 -13.74
CA VAL A 96 0.23 37.14 -12.62
C VAL A 96 1.63 37.35 -13.20
N VAL A 97 2.20 38.53 -12.98
CA VAL A 97 3.55 38.89 -13.43
C VAL A 97 4.43 39.10 -12.22
N ARG A 98 5.55 38.37 -12.19
CA ARG A 98 6.65 38.51 -11.25
C ARG A 98 7.92 38.88 -12.00
N ASP A 99 8.97 39.21 -11.26
CA ASP A 99 10.26 39.54 -11.86
C ASP A 99 10.84 38.41 -12.71
N ASP A 100 10.58 37.16 -12.36
CA ASP A 100 11.16 35.96 -12.98
C ASP A 100 10.14 35.02 -13.63
N ALA A 101 8.84 35.26 -13.40
CA ALA A 101 7.77 34.35 -13.80
C ALA A 101 6.53 35.09 -14.32
N VAL A 102 5.82 34.45 -15.24
CA VAL A 102 4.52 34.88 -15.75
C VAL A 102 3.56 33.72 -15.69
N VAL A 103 2.41 33.90 -15.06
CA VAL A 103 1.29 32.96 -15.08
C VAL A 103 0.13 33.59 -15.80
N LEU A 104 -0.46 32.87 -16.75
CA LEU A 104 -1.69 33.25 -17.43
C LEU A 104 -2.71 32.13 -17.31
N ILE A 105 -3.92 32.47 -16.88
CA ILE A 105 -5.07 31.57 -16.81
C ILE A 105 -6.16 32.15 -17.73
N GLU A 106 -6.66 31.33 -18.65
CA GLU A 106 -7.85 31.58 -19.44
C GLU A 106 -8.96 30.62 -18.98
N LEU A 107 -10.15 31.16 -18.71
CA LEU A 107 -11.36 30.43 -18.35
C LEU A 107 -12.41 30.64 -19.45
N ASN A 108 -13.02 29.56 -19.93
CA ASN A 108 -14.07 29.60 -20.94
C ASN A 108 -15.05 28.43 -20.77
N GLY A 109 -16.15 28.68 -20.07
CA GLY A 109 -17.10 27.64 -19.67
C GLY A 109 -16.38 26.58 -18.83
N SER A 110 -16.55 25.31 -19.20
CA SER A 110 -15.89 24.15 -18.58
C SER A 110 -14.39 24.03 -18.87
N GLU A 111 -13.86 24.81 -19.82
CA GLU A 111 -12.47 24.74 -20.24
C GLU A 111 -11.58 25.75 -19.49
N THR A 112 -10.36 25.32 -19.15
CA THR A 112 -9.30 26.20 -18.67
C THR A 112 -8.00 25.97 -19.44
N THR A 113 -7.25 27.05 -19.67
CA THR A 113 -5.86 26.98 -20.11
C THR A 113 -5.00 27.75 -19.12
N ARG A 114 -4.02 27.08 -18.52
CA ARG A 114 -3.01 27.70 -17.67
C ARG A 114 -1.66 27.65 -18.38
N ILE A 115 -0.94 28.77 -18.39
CA ILE A 115 0.38 28.94 -18.99
C ILE A 115 1.28 29.55 -17.93
N ASP A 116 2.31 28.82 -17.49
CA ASP A 116 3.36 29.29 -16.62
C ASP A 116 4.66 29.42 -17.44
N VAL A 117 5.30 30.59 -17.45
CA VAL A 117 6.55 30.88 -18.17
C VAL A 117 7.56 31.45 -17.19
N ASN A 118 8.75 30.84 -17.12
CA ASN A 118 9.82 31.29 -16.23
C ASN A 118 11.07 31.71 -17.00
N LYS A 119 11.82 32.68 -16.45
CA LYS A 119 13.10 33.13 -17.03
C LYS A 119 14.15 32.03 -17.11
N ASN A 120 14.11 31.05 -16.20
CA ASN A 120 14.99 29.88 -16.22
C ASN A 120 14.66 28.87 -17.34
N GLY A 121 13.64 29.12 -18.16
CA GLY A 121 13.23 28.23 -19.25
C GLY A 121 12.25 27.13 -18.86
N HIS A 122 11.78 27.12 -17.60
CA HIS A 122 10.71 26.23 -17.16
C HIS A 122 9.35 26.79 -17.59
N ASP A 123 8.78 26.19 -18.62
CA ASP A 123 7.54 26.58 -19.26
C ASP A 123 6.55 25.41 -19.12
N VAL A 124 5.35 25.71 -18.62
CA VAL A 124 4.26 24.72 -18.44
C VAL A 124 2.99 25.27 -19.08
N VAL A 125 2.29 24.41 -19.80
CA VAL A 125 0.95 24.68 -20.30
C VAL A 125 0.07 23.52 -19.88
N VAL A 126 -1.08 23.81 -19.29
CA VAL A 126 -2.09 22.82 -18.96
C VAL A 126 -3.41 23.26 -19.57
N LYS A 127 -4.01 22.40 -20.39
CA LYS A 127 -5.36 22.58 -20.91
C LYS A 127 -6.25 21.47 -20.36
N SER A 128 -7.35 21.86 -19.71
CA SER A 128 -8.31 20.95 -19.11
C SER A 128 -9.74 21.36 -19.45
N ASP A 129 -10.63 20.38 -19.56
CA ASP A 129 -12.07 20.57 -19.77
C ASP A 129 -12.83 19.72 -18.76
N LEU A 130 -13.65 20.36 -17.92
CA LEU A 130 -14.48 19.69 -16.92
C LEU A 130 -15.49 18.72 -17.55
N ALA A 131 -15.95 19.00 -18.77
CA ALA A 131 -16.86 18.14 -19.51
C ALA A 131 -16.14 16.95 -20.17
N ARG A 132 -14.85 17.09 -20.47
CA ARG A 132 -14.02 16.08 -21.16
C ARG A 132 -12.65 15.96 -20.50
N PRO A 133 -12.59 15.55 -19.21
CA PRO A 133 -11.33 15.54 -18.46
C PRO A 133 -10.30 14.57 -19.05
N ARG A 134 -10.75 13.52 -19.76
CA ARG A 134 -9.88 12.58 -20.51
C ARG A 134 -9.09 13.21 -21.65
N GLU A 135 -9.55 14.35 -22.17
CA GLU A 135 -8.90 15.10 -23.25
C GLU A 135 -7.88 16.13 -22.73
N ALA A 136 -7.71 16.23 -21.40
CA ALA A 136 -6.78 17.16 -20.79
C ALA A 136 -5.33 16.82 -21.14
N LYS A 137 -4.56 17.87 -21.41
CA LYS A 137 -3.18 17.79 -21.88
C LYS A 137 -2.33 18.78 -21.15
N SER A 138 -1.09 18.40 -20.88
CA SER A 138 -0.06 19.33 -20.46
C SER A 138 1.14 19.27 -21.39
N TRP A 139 1.85 20.38 -21.50
CA TRP A 139 3.13 20.47 -22.16
C TRP A 139 4.09 21.14 -21.20
N ARG A 140 5.23 20.52 -20.93
CA ARG A 140 6.24 21.08 -20.03
C ARG A 140 7.64 20.97 -20.61
N THR A 141 8.50 21.96 -20.37
CA THR A 141 9.92 21.80 -20.71
C THR A 141 10.50 20.66 -19.89
N PHE A 142 11.17 19.72 -20.56
CA PHE A 142 11.85 18.64 -19.87
C PHE A 142 13.11 19.20 -19.21
N GLN A 143 13.06 19.44 -17.91
CA GLN A 143 14.23 19.58 -17.08
C GLN A 143 14.34 18.29 -16.26
N PRO A 144 15.52 17.63 -16.16
CA PRO A 144 15.78 16.78 -15.01
C PRO A 144 15.59 17.68 -13.80
N ASP A 145 14.53 17.43 -13.04
CA ASP A 145 13.92 18.42 -12.15
C ASP A 145 14.96 19.16 -11.30
N HIS A 146 14.78 20.48 -11.16
CA HIS A 146 15.29 21.25 -10.03
C HIS A 146 14.56 20.80 -8.75
N GLY A 147 14.61 19.51 -8.42
CA GLY A 147 14.51 19.09 -7.04
C GLY A 147 15.55 19.88 -6.25
N LEU A 148 15.25 20.21 -4.99
CA LEU A 148 16.31 20.49 -4.04
C LEU A 148 17.37 19.41 -4.29
N ASN A 149 18.62 19.82 -4.55
CA ASN A 149 19.74 18.90 -4.72
C ASN A 149 20.03 18.29 -3.33
N ILE A 150 19.07 17.53 -2.81
CA ILE A 150 19.14 16.83 -1.54
C ILE A 150 20.08 15.67 -1.84
N PRO A 151 21.24 15.60 -1.16
CA PRO A 151 22.13 14.48 -1.34
C PRO A 151 21.38 13.16 -1.15
N LYS A 152 21.50 12.26 -2.12
CA LYS A 152 20.97 10.90 -1.98
C LYS A 152 21.66 10.23 -0.79
N SER A 153 20.91 9.45 -0.03
CA SER A 153 21.51 8.59 0.99
C SER A 153 22.28 7.47 0.30
N GLU A 154 23.25 6.87 1.00
CA GLU A 154 23.92 5.65 0.51
C GLU A 154 22.96 4.45 0.38
N PHE A 155 21.80 4.52 1.04
CA PHE A 155 20.75 3.50 1.02
C PHE A 155 19.72 3.71 -0.10
N ALA A 156 19.82 4.80 -0.89
CA ALA A 156 18.89 5.09 -1.98
C ALA A 156 18.91 4.02 -3.10
N ASP A 157 19.98 3.22 -3.16
CA ASP A 157 20.16 2.14 -4.13
C ASP A 157 19.91 0.75 -3.52
N SER A 158 18.91 0.62 -2.63
CA SER A 158 18.63 -0.60 -1.87
C SER A 158 18.09 -1.79 -2.70
N THR A 159 17.50 -1.51 -3.85
CA THR A 159 17.11 -2.50 -4.87
C THR A 159 17.77 -2.26 -6.22
N LEU A 160 17.64 -3.25 -7.11
CA LEU A 160 18.16 -3.32 -8.48
C LEU A 160 17.05 -3.78 -9.45
N GLY A 161 17.29 -3.65 -10.76
CA GLY A 161 16.39 -4.14 -11.80
C GLY A 161 16.45 -5.68 -11.93
N ALA A 162 15.36 -6.36 -11.63
CA ALA A 162 15.28 -7.82 -11.72
C ALA A 162 15.46 -8.36 -13.15
N ALA A 163 14.90 -7.63 -14.13
CA ALA A 163 14.99 -8.02 -15.54
C ALA A 163 16.43 -8.02 -16.03
N GLU A 164 17.21 -7.02 -15.62
CA GLU A 164 18.64 -6.90 -15.91
C GLU A 164 19.39 -8.09 -15.32
N ILE A 165 19.22 -8.35 -14.01
CA ILE A 165 19.86 -9.47 -13.30
C ILE A 165 19.58 -10.82 -13.98
N LEU A 166 18.33 -11.08 -14.39
CA LEU A 166 17.96 -12.34 -15.02
C LEU A 166 18.44 -12.46 -16.48
N LYS A 167 18.57 -11.36 -17.22
CA LYS A 167 19.11 -11.37 -18.60
C LYS A 167 20.59 -11.73 -18.62
N ASP A 168 21.32 -11.35 -17.58
CA ASP A 168 22.74 -11.69 -17.41
C ASP A 168 22.96 -13.17 -17.04
N GLN A 169 21.91 -13.88 -16.62
CA GLN A 169 21.99 -15.32 -16.39
C GLN A 169 22.05 -16.10 -17.72
N PRO A 170 22.79 -17.23 -17.76
CA PRO A 170 22.76 -18.16 -18.88
C PRO A 170 21.33 -18.57 -19.28
N VAL A 171 21.11 -18.84 -20.57
CA VAL A 171 19.79 -19.23 -21.11
C VAL A 171 19.26 -20.54 -20.48
N ASP A 172 20.16 -21.42 -20.06
CA ASP A 172 19.86 -22.67 -19.36
C ASP A 172 19.72 -22.51 -17.83
N SER A 173 19.88 -21.29 -17.29
CA SER A 173 19.65 -21.01 -15.87
C SER A 173 18.20 -21.27 -15.49
N VAL A 174 18.00 -22.10 -14.47
CA VAL A 174 16.66 -22.41 -13.94
C VAL A 174 15.91 -21.17 -13.46
N PHE A 175 16.60 -20.16 -12.91
CA PHE A 175 15.99 -18.89 -12.50
C PHE A 175 15.41 -18.15 -13.70
N ARG A 176 16.18 -18.06 -14.77
CA ARG A 176 15.75 -17.41 -16.02
C ARG A 176 14.60 -18.17 -16.67
N GLN A 177 14.70 -19.49 -16.77
CA GLN A 177 13.66 -20.34 -17.34
C GLN A 177 12.33 -20.26 -16.59
N VAL A 178 12.36 -20.14 -15.26
CA VAL A 178 11.15 -20.04 -14.43
C VAL A 178 10.57 -18.62 -14.42
N PHE A 179 11.39 -17.60 -14.16
CA PHE A 179 10.89 -16.26 -13.84
C PHE A 179 10.90 -15.28 -15.01
N LEU A 180 11.82 -15.44 -15.96
CA LEU A 180 11.94 -14.56 -17.12
C LEU A 180 11.28 -15.15 -18.37
N ASP A 181 11.77 -16.32 -18.79
CA ASP A 181 11.40 -16.94 -20.07
C ASP A 181 10.09 -17.74 -19.96
N GLY A 182 9.72 -18.19 -18.75
CA GLY A 182 8.51 -18.99 -18.50
C GLY A 182 8.52 -20.37 -19.15
N THR A 183 9.68 -20.89 -19.56
CA THR A 183 9.86 -22.18 -20.24
C THR A 183 9.81 -23.38 -19.30
N LYS A 184 9.91 -23.15 -17.97
CA LYS A 184 9.86 -24.21 -16.95
C LYS A 184 8.97 -23.83 -15.78
N SER A 185 8.13 -24.76 -15.30
CA SER A 185 7.28 -24.53 -14.13
C SER A 185 8.02 -24.83 -12.83
N MET A 186 7.65 -24.13 -11.75
CA MET A 186 8.16 -24.43 -10.40
C MET A 186 7.80 -25.86 -9.95
N THR A 187 6.66 -26.40 -10.39
CA THR A 187 6.28 -27.80 -10.12
C THR A 187 7.32 -28.78 -10.68
N THR A 188 7.71 -28.61 -11.95
CA THR A 188 8.73 -29.44 -12.60
C THR A 188 10.08 -29.30 -11.90
N VAL A 189 10.50 -28.08 -11.60
CA VAL A 189 11.77 -27.83 -10.92
C VAL A 189 11.83 -28.48 -9.54
N ARG A 190 10.74 -28.38 -8.74
CA ARG A 190 10.67 -29.08 -7.44
C ARG A 190 10.78 -30.59 -7.60
N GLY A 191 10.09 -31.17 -8.59
CA GLY A 191 10.15 -32.61 -8.86
C GLY A 191 11.57 -33.09 -9.16
N GLU A 192 12.31 -32.34 -9.98
CA GLU A 192 13.71 -32.61 -10.27
C GLU A 192 14.62 -32.51 -9.04
N LEU A 193 14.49 -31.42 -8.26
CA LEU A 193 15.28 -31.20 -7.05
C LEU A 193 15.00 -32.30 -6.00
N ILE A 194 13.73 -32.68 -5.81
CA ILE A 194 13.36 -33.79 -4.93
C ILE A 194 13.94 -35.12 -5.43
N GLY A 195 13.91 -35.36 -6.74
CA GLY A 195 14.54 -36.53 -7.37
C GLY A 195 16.05 -36.60 -7.09
N GLU A 196 16.73 -35.47 -7.22
CA GLU A 196 18.16 -35.33 -6.92
C GLU A 196 18.44 -35.57 -5.43
N LEU A 197 17.65 -35.00 -4.52
CA LEU A 197 17.76 -35.21 -3.07
C LEU A 197 17.55 -36.70 -2.69
N LYS A 198 16.58 -37.36 -3.31
CA LYS A 198 16.35 -38.81 -3.11
C LYS A 198 17.54 -39.63 -3.58
N ALA A 199 18.14 -39.31 -4.73
CA ALA A 199 19.34 -39.98 -5.21
C ALA A 199 20.54 -39.76 -4.27
N LEU A 200 20.71 -38.54 -3.74
CA LEU A 200 21.77 -38.20 -2.78
C LEU A 200 21.64 -38.95 -1.46
N SER A 201 20.43 -39.27 -1.02
CA SER A 201 20.18 -39.98 0.25
C SER A 201 20.89 -41.32 0.36
N GLY A 202 21.11 -42.03 -0.76
CA GLY A 202 21.83 -43.30 -0.79
C GLY A 202 23.34 -43.18 -0.57
N SER A 203 23.89 -41.97 -0.69
CA SER A 203 25.32 -41.68 -0.50
C SER A 203 25.65 -41.09 0.88
N LEU A 204 24.64 -40.88 1.73
CA LEU A 204 24.78 -40.35 3.08
C LEU A 204 24.89 -41.51 4.10
N SER A 205 25.39 -41.20 5.31
CA SER A 205 25.36 -42.16 6.42
C SER A 205 23.91 -42.59 6.73
N PRO A 206 23.68 -43.79 7.31
CA PRO A 206 22.32 -44.25 7.62
C PRO A 206 21.51 -43.27 8.48
N HIS A 207 22.16 -42.59 9.43
CA HIS A 207 21.54 -41.58 10.27
C HIS A 207 21.11 -40.34 9.45
N SER A 208 22.02 -39.77 8.65
CA SER A 208 21.74 -38.60 7.80
C SER A 208 20.72 -38.92 6.69
N SER A 209 20.78 -40.12 6.13
CA SER A 209 19.82 -40.65 5.15
C SER A 209 18.42 -40.78 5.75
N GLY A 210 18.32 -41.26 6.99
CA GLY A 210 17.07 -41.29 7.75
C GLY A 210 16.47 -39.89 7.97
N GLN A 211 17.28 -38.92 8.41
CA GLN A 211 16.84 -37.53 8.59
C GLN A 211 16.32 -36.89 7.28
N LEU A 212 17.04 -37.12 6.18
CA LEU A 212 16.65 -36.63 4.86
C LEU A 212 15.36 -37.30 4.36
N THR A 213 15.25 -38.62 4.54
CA THR A 213 14.07 -39.38 4.13
C THR A 213 12.82 -38.92 4.87
N GLU A 214 12.89 -38.68 6.18
CA GLU A 214 11.77 -38.14 6.95
C GLU A 214 11.31 -36.77 6.45
N LEU A 215 12.25 -35.85 6.17
CA LEU A 215 11.92 -34.53 5.62
C LEU A 215 11.24 -34.60 4.25
N LEU A 216 11.58 -35.59 3.42
CA LEU A 216 11.06 -35.73 2.06
C LEU A 216 9.76 -36.55 1.96
N LYS A 217 9.28 -37.17 3.04
CA LYS A 217 8.02 -37.94 3.01
C LYS A 217 6.80 -37.07 2.71
N LYS A 218 6.78 -35.84 3.23
CA LYS A 218 5.70 -34.87 3.05
C LYS A 218 6.29 -33.45 2.97
N PRO A 219 6.81 -33.05 1.80
CA PRO A 219 7.43 -31.76 1.64
C PRO A 219 6.39 -30.64 1.75
N ASP A 220 6.81 -29.53 2.35
CA ASP A 220 6.06 -28.31 2.61
C ASP A 220 6.90 -27.08 2.20
N ALA A 221 6.32 -25.87 2.34
CA ALA A 221 7.01 -24.62 2.03
C ALA A 221 8.34 -24.38 2.78
N ASN A 222 8.54 -25.03 3.93
CA ASN A 222 9.74 -24.89 4.77
C ASN A 222 10.77 -25.99 4.52
N THR A 223 10.50 -26.92 3.61
CA THR A 223 11.34 -28.09 3.40
C THR A 223 12.74 -27.71 2.91
N ALA A 224 12.86 -26.81 1.93
CA ALA A 224 14.16 -26.33 1.44
C ALA A 224 15.02 -25.73 2.57
N ARG A 225 14.41 -24.90 3.43
CA ARG A 225 15.06 -24.28 4.58
C ARG A 225 15.54 -25.31 5.60
N ARG A 226 14.67 -26.26 5.97
CA ARG A 226 15.00 -27.35 6.91
C ARG A 226 16.14 -28.20 6.36
N LEU A 227 16.14 -28.50 5.06
CA LEU A 227 17.22 -29.21 4.38
C LEU A 227 18.54 -28.44 4.44
N GLY A 228 18.52 -27.13 4.22
CA GLY A 228 19.70 -26.27 4.37
C GLY A 228 20.29 -26.32 5.79
N LEU A 229 19.43 -26.29 6.82
CA LEU A 229 19.86 -26.42 8.22
C LEU A 229 20.48 -27.80 8.52
N VAL A 230 19.88 -28.87 7.99
CA VAL A 230 20.44 -30.23 8.09
C VAL A 230 21.80 -30.29 7.39
N ALA A 231 21.90 -29.80 6.16
CA ALA A 231 23.14 -29.76 5.40
C ALA A 231 24.25 -28.99 6.15
N LYS A 232 23.91 -27.85 6.76
CA LYS A 232 24.85 -27.07 7.57
C LYS A 232 25.38 -27.84 8.78
N LYS A 233 24.49 -28.51 9.54
CA LYS A 233 24.89 -29.35 10.70
C LYS A 233 25.78 -30.51 10.27
N LEU A 234 25.41 -31.19 9.19
CA LEU A 234 26.20 -32.30 8.63
C LEU A 234 27.58 -31.82 8.16
N ARG A 235 27.66 -30.65 7.54
CA ARG A 235 28.94 -30.08 7.07
C ARG A 235 29.87 -29.69 8.21
N GLN A 236 29.34 -29.32 9.38
CA GLN A 236 30.17 -29.07 10.56
C GLN A 236 30.78 -30.36 11.12
N ALA A 237 30.06 -31.48 11.01
CA ALA A 237 30.54 -32.79 11.46
C ALA A 237 31.50 -33.45 10.46
N ASP A 238 31.28 -33.25 9.15
CA ASP A 238 32.07 -33.84 8.07
C ASP A 238 32.19 -32.86 6.89
N PRO A 239 33.14 -31.90 6.95
CA PRO A 239 33.25 -30.80 5.99
C PRO A 239 33.70 -31.23 4.59
N ASP A 240 34.31 -32.41 4.45
CA ASP A 240 34.88 -32.92 3.19
C ASP A 240 33.95 -33.89 2.45
N ASN A 241 32.81 -34.22 3.04
CA ASN A 241 31.82 -35.07 2.42
C ASN A 241 31.14 -34.39 1.21
N LYS A 242 31.45 -34.90 0.01
CA LYS A 242 30.91 -34.39 -1.25
C LYS A 242 29.38 -34.47 -1.32
N ALA A 243 28.77 -35.51 -0.75
CA ALA A 243 27.32 -35.67 -0.74
C ALA A 243 26.65 -34.63 0.16
N VAL A 244 27.27 -34.29 1.31
CA VAL A 244 26.79 -33.24 2.21
C VAL A 244 26.91 -31.85 1.58
N ARG A 245 28.03 -31.57 0.87
CA ARG A 245 28.19 -30.32 0.11
C ARG A 245 27.10 -30.19 -0.96
N LYS A 246 26.89 -31.26 -1.74
CA LYS A 246 25.88 -31.30 -2.79
C LYS A 246 24.45 -31.18 -2.26
N LEU A 247 24.14 -31.81 -1.11
CA LEU A 247 22.87 -31.60 -0.40
C LEU A 247 22.65 -30.11 -0.07
N GLY A 248 23.68 -29.42 0.42
CA GLY A 248 23.63 -28.00 0.71
C GLY A 248 23.39 -27.14 -0.54
N GLU A 249 24.03 -27.48 -1.66
CA GLU A 249 23.83 -26.81 -2.95
C GLU A 249 22.39 -26.97 -3.45
N VAL A 250 21.87 -28.20 -3.48
CA VAL A 250 20.49 -28.48 -3.96
C VAL A 250 19.45 -27.80 -3.07
N ALA A 251 19.61 -27.89 -1.75
CA ALA A 251 18.72 -27.19 -0.80
C ALA A 251 18.80 -25.68 -0.95
N GLY A 252 20.00 -25.13 -1.17
CA GLY A 252 20.22 -23.70 -1.41
C GLY A 252 19.57 -23.21 -2.70
N THR A 253 19.74 -23.95 -3.81
CA THR A 253 19.07 -23.64 -5.09
C THR A 253 17.57 -23.68 -4.94
N TRP A 254 17.01 -24.70 -4.27
CA TRP A 254 15.58 -24.75 -4.00
C TRP A 254 15.10 -23.55 -3.19
N GLN A 255 15.76 -23.24 -2.07
CA GLN A 255 15.37 -22.10 -1.23
C GLN A 255 15.43 -20.78 -1.99
N ALA A 256 16.47 -20.56 -2.79
CA ALA A 256 16.63 -19.34 -3.58
C ALA A 256 15.54 -19.19 -4.65
N LEU A 257 15.09 -20.27 -5.28
CA LEU A 257 13.94 -20.25 -6.20
C LEU A 257 12.63 -19.91 -5.45
N GLU A 258 12.42 -20.46 -4.25
CA GLU A 258 11.22 -20.13 -3.45
C GLU A 258 11.22 -18.70 -2.92
N ASP A 259 12.40 -18.15 -2.64
CA ASP A 259 12.58 -16.80 -2.11
C ASP A 259 12.66 -15.72 -3.19
N PHE A 260 12.92 -16.08 -4.45
CA PHE A 260 13.05 -15.09 -5.53
C PHE A 260 11.83 -14.16 -5.64
N PRO A 261 10.56 -14.65 -5.64
CA PRO A 261 9.40 -13.77 -5.60
C PRO A 261 9.27 -12.97 -4.29
N LYS A 262 9.87 -13.44 -3.19
CA LYS A 262 9.86 -12.75 -1.89
C LYS A 262 10.83 -11.56 -1.84
N LEU A 263 11.80 -11.56 -2.74
CA LEU A 263 12.86 -10.55 -2.83
C LEU A 263 12.58 -9.50 -3.91
N MET A 264 11.44 -9.59 -4.60
CA MET A 264 11.07 -8.68 -5.68
C MET A 264 9.72 -8.00 -5.44
N ALA A 265 9.56 -6.76 -5.90
CA ALA A 265 8.26 -6.13 -6.10
C ALA A 265 8.21 -5.39 -7.45
N ASP A 266 7.40 -5.90 -8.39
CA ASP A 266 7.20 -5.29 -9.71
C ASP A 266 8.52 -4.95 -10.43
N GLY A 267 9.45 -5.91 -10.47
CA GLY A 267 10.75 -5.74 -11.11
C GLY A 267 11.85 -5.12 -10.23
N LEU A 268 11.53 -4.54 -9.06
CA LEU A 268 12.55 -4.15 -8.09
C LEU A 268 12.99 -5.35 -7.27
N MET A 269 14.25 -5.74 -7.37
CA MET A 269 14.85 -6.83 -6.61
C MET A 269 15.77 -6.29 -5.51
N ARG A 270 15.67 -6.80 -4.28
CA ARG A 270 16.58 -6.40 -3.20
C ARG A 270 18.03 -6.71 -3.55
N ASN A 271 18.92 -5.76 -3.27
CA ASN A 271 20.35 -5.95 -3.46
C ASN A 271 21.00 -6.77 -2.33
N SER A 272 20.33 -6.87 -1.18
CA SER A 272 20.89 -7.46 0.04
C SER A 272 19.81 -8.05 0.95
N ILE A 273 20.26 -9.03 1.73
CA ILE A 273 19.51 -9.66 2.83
C ILE A 273 20.36 -9.46 4.08
N ASN A 274 19.80 -8.79 5.07
CA ASN A 274 20.42 -8.53 6.36
C ASN A 274 20.35 -9.80 7.21
N TYR A 275 21.39 -10.62 7.13
CA TYR A 275 21.54 -11.82 7.95
C TYR A 275 22.90 -11.85 8.64
N VAL A 276 22.87 -12.01 9.95
CA VAL A 276 24.04 -12.28 10.78
C VAL A 276 23.90 -13.70 11.33
N SER A 277 24.98 -14.47 11.37
CA SER A 277 24.92 -15.81 11.98
C SER A 277 24.90 -15.74 13.51
N PRO A 278 24.34 -16.73 14.24
CA PRO A 278 24.27 -16.66 15.71
C PRO A 278 25.62 -16.43 16.40
N LEU A 279 26.67 -17.09 15.92
CA LEU A 279 28.02 -16.90 16.45
C LEU A 279 28.54 -15.49 16.19
N HIS A 280 28.32 -14.97 14.97
CA HIS A 280 28.76 -13.62 14.63
C HIS A 280 27.99 -12.56 15.41
N PHE A 281 26.68 -12.75 15.62
CA PHE A 281 25.85 -11.90 16.45
C PHE A 281 26.37 -11.85 17.90
N ALA A 282 26.66 -12.99 18.51
CA ALA A 282 27.25 -13.04 19.85
C ALA A 282 28.62 -12.36 19.92
N THR A 283 29.47 -12.55 18.90
CA THR A 283 30.79 -11.88 18.84
C THR A 283 30.68 -10.37 18.63
N GLN A 284 29.78 -9.91 17.75
CA GLN A 284 29.59 -8.49 17.48
C GLN A 284 29.00 -7.75 18.68
N THR A 285 27.97 -8.30 19.32
CA THR A 285 27.40 -7.74 20.55
C THR A 285 28.46 -7.63 21.65
N ALA A 286 29.32 -8.64 21.82
CA ALA A 286 30.45 -8.56 22.74
C ALA A 286 31.46 -7.45 22.37
N ALA A 287 31.81 -7.35 21.08
CA ALA A 287 32.73 -6.32 20.58
C ALA A 287 32.17 -4.89 20.72
N GLN A 288 30.86 -4.73 20.65
CA GLN A 288 30.13 -3.47 20.85
C GLN A 288 29.87 -3.15 22.33
N GLY A 289 30.40 -3.98 23.25
CA GLY A 289 30.26 -3.74 24.69
C GLY A 289 28.85 -3.96 25.21
N TRP A 290 28.08 -4.85 24.59
CA TRP A 290 26.76 -5.24 25.10
C TRP A 290 26.89 -5.88 26.48
N GLU A 291 25.82 -5.75 27.27
CA GLU A 291 25.69 -6.48 28.53
C GLU A 291 25.37 -7.94 28.23
N PHE A 292 25.86 -8.84 29.08
CA PHE A 292 25.60 -10.28 28.98
C PHE A 292 25.00 -10.77 30.29
N ASP A 293 23.94 -11.57 30.21
CA ASP A 293 23.37 -12.21 31.38
C ASP A 293 24.37 -13.23 31.94
N LYS A 294 24.71 -13.11 33.23
CA LYS A 294 25.78 -13.91 33.84
C LYS A 294 25.43 -15.40 33.93
N ALA A 295 24.14 -15.74 33.99
CA ALA A 295 23.69 -17.12 34.13
C ALA A 295 23.69 -17.86 32.80
N SER A 296 23.12 -17.23 31.76
CA SER A 296 22.97 -17.83 30.43
C SER A 296 24.14 -17.55 29.48
N GLY A 297 24.93 -16.51 29.75
CA GLY A 297 25.99 -16.04 28.86
C GLY A 297 25.47 -15.42 27.55
N LEU A 298 24.18 -15.06 27.50
CA LEU A 298 23.54 -14.48 26.32
C LEU A 298 23.61 -12.94 26.35
N PRO A 299 23.76 -12.27 25.19
CA PRO A 299 23.72 -10.82 25.13
C PRO A 299 22.33 -10.29 25.51
N ILE A 300 22.29 -9.12 26.15
CA ILE A 300 21.07 -8.43 26.59
C ILE A 300 20.78 -7.25 25.65
N ALA A 301 19.70 -7.35 24.89
CA ALA A 301 19.14 -6.25 24.12
C ALA A 301 18.24 -5.36 25.01
N ASP A 302 18.20 -4.06 24.72
CA ASP A 302 17.21 -3.17 25.34
C ASP A 302 15.81 -3.49 24.79
N SER A 303 15.71 -3.74 23.48
CA SER A 303 14.46 -4.15 22.81
C SER A 303 14.69 -5.23 21.75
N VAL A 304 13.81 -6.23 21.73
CA VAL A 304 13.65 -7.15 20.60
C VAL A 304 12.33 -6.89 19.88
N VAL A 305 12.40 -6.60 18.59
CA VAL A 305 11.26 -6.42 17.70
C VAL A 305 11.03 -7.71 16.91
N VAL A 306 9.84 -8.30 17.02
CA VAL A 306 9.47 -9.55 16.33
C VAL A 306 8.56 -9.24 15.15
N GLY A 307 9.09 -9.40 13.94
CA GLY A 307 8.44 -9.11 12.66
C GLY A 307 9.02 -7.87 11.98
N GLY A 308 9.40 -7.99 10.71
CA GLY A 308 10.01 -6.99 9.85
C GLY A 308 9.04 -6.35 8.84
N GLY A 309 7.75 -6.31 9.19
CA GLY A 309 6.72 -5.55 8.45
C GLY A 309 6.73 -4.05 8.77
N PRO A 310 5.74 -3.27 8.28
CA PRO A 310 5.69 -1.82 8.48
C PRO A 310 5.78 -1.37 9.94
N GLY A 311 5.01 -2.03 10.83
CA GLY A 311 5.03 -1.73 12.27
C GLY A 311 6.37 -2.07 12.92
N GLY A 312 7.03 -3.14 12.47
CA GLY A 312 8.32 -3.58 13.02
C GLY A 312 9.48 -2.70 12.60
N LEU A 313 9.58 -2.36 11.31
CA LEU A 313 10.59 -1.42 10.79
C LEU A 313 10.44 -0.03 11.39
N ALA A 314 9.20 0.48 11.49
CA ALA A 314 8.94 1.77 12.12
C ALA A 314 9.33 1.75 13.61
N SER A 315 8.96 0.70 14.35
CA SER A 315 9.31 0.56 15.77
C SER A 315 10.82 0.42 15.98
N ALA A 316 11.50 -0.41 15.19
CA ALA A 316 12.95 -0.55 15.28
C ALA A 316 13.66 0.78 14.99
N TYR A 317 13.25 1.53 13.96
CA TYR A 317 13.78 2.86 13.69
C TYR A 317 13.67 3.79 14.90
N GLN A 318 12.49 3.90 15.51
CA GLN A 318 12.28 4.81 16.64
C GLN A 318 13.05 4.39 17.90
N LEU A 319 13.27 3.08 18.10
CA LEU A 319 14.08 2.58 19.21
C LEU A 319 15.57 2.86 18.96
N SER A 320 16.07 2.56 17.77
CA SER A 320 17.46 2.81 17.37
C SER A 320 17.82 4.29 17.37
N GLU A 321 16.90 5.16 16.93
CA GLU A 321 17.10 6.62 16.96
C GLU A 321 17.22 7.18 18.39
N ASN A 322 16.59 6.53 19.38
CA ASN A 322 16.77 6.84 20.80
C ASN A 322 18.01 6.17 21.42
N GLY A 323 18.88 5.56 20.60
CA GLY A 323 20.12 4.91 21.04
C GLY A 323 19.94 3.51 21.63
N HIS A 324 18.73 2.95 21.65
CA HIS A 324 18.49 1.63 22.27
C HIS A 324 19.17 0.50 21.49
N ARG A 325 19.75 -0.46 22.22
CA ARG A 325 20.24 -1.73 21.66
C ARG A 325 19.07 -2.56 21.15
N THR A 326 18.91 -2.58 19.84
CA THR A 326 17.69 -3.06 19.18
C THR A 326 17.99 -4.25 18.29
N VAL A 327 17.25 -5.34 18.46
CA VAL A 327 17.31 -6.50 17.55
C VAL A 327 15.97 -6.69 16.87
N LEU A 328 15.92 -6.53 15.55
CA LEU A 328 14.75 -6.87 14.73
C LEU A 328 14.93 -8.28 14.16
N LEU A 329 14.00 -9.17 14.49
CA LEU A 329 13.95 -10.55 14.01
C LEU A 329 12.80 -10.73 13.00
N GLU A 330 13.12 -11.17 11.79
CA GLU A 330 12.13 -11.44 10.73
C GLU A 330 12.26 -12.90 10.24
N GLY A 331 11.15 -13.62 10.12
CA GLY A 331 11.13 -15.03 9.75
C GLY A 331 11.41 -15.32 8.27
N GLY A 332 11.13 -14.36 7.39
CA GLY A 332 11.52 -14.35 5.98
C GLY A 332 12.35 -13.11 5.67
N ASN A 333 11.87 -12.27 4.75
CA ASN A 333 12.53 -11.00 4.43
C ASN A 333 11.67 -9.81 4.88
N THR A 334 12.31 -8.74 5.32
CA THR A 334 11.68 -7.45 5.65
C THR A 334 10.91 -6.95 4.43
N GLY A 335 9.66 -6.54 4.64
CA GLY A 335 8.79 -6.09 3.54
C GLY A 335 8.24 -7.18 2.62
N GLN A 336 8.51 -8.48 2.87
CA GLN A 336 8.03 -9.57 1.99
C GLN A 336 6.51 -9.61 1.80
N ALA A 337 5.71 -9.08 2.73
CA ALA A 337 4.25 -8.98 2.54
C ALA A 337 3.87 -8.09 1.33
N PHE A 338 4.78 -7.21 0.92
CA PHE A 338 4.68 -6.33 -0.24
C PHE A 338 5.61 -6.78 -1.38
N SER A 339 6.02 -8.06 -1.41
CA SER A 339 6.78 -8.70 -2.49
C SER A 339 5.93 -9.61 -3.37
N ASP A 340 6.33 -9.84 -4.61
CA ASP A 340 5.61 -10.57 -5.66
C ASP A 340 5.21 -12.00 -5.26
N ASN A 341 5.70 -12.53 -4.14
CA ASN A 341 5.25 -13.78 -3.55
C ASN A 341 3.76 -13.82 -3.18
N HIS A 342 3.24 -12.74 -2.57
CA HIS A 342 1.92 -12.76 -1.93
C HIS A 342 0.88 -11.89 -2.65
N ALA A 343 1.18 -10.61 -2.82
CA ALA A 343 0.19 -9.69 -3.35
C ALA A 343 0.26 -9.70 -4.87
N ALA A 344 -0.77 -10.23 -5.50
CA ALA A 344 -1.45 -9.41 -6.48
C ALA A 344 -2.86 -9.26 -5.98
N PRO A 345 -3.21 -8.03 -5.63
CA PRO A 345 -4.25 -7.46 -6.43
C PRO A 345 -3.94 -5.95 -6.63
N VAL A 346 -3.57 -5.60 -7.88
CA VAL A 346 -3.04 -4.37 -8.53
C VAL A 346 -2.44 -3.20 -7.71
N HIS A 347 -1.10 -3.28 -7.60
CA HIS A 347 0.01 -2.33 -7.49
C HIS A 347 -0.11 -0.96 -6.80
N GLN A 348 -1.30 -0.42 -6.55
CA GLN A 348 -1.49 0.80 -5.77
C GLN A 348 -1.83 0.47 -4.31
N LEU A 349 -1.21 1.18 -3.39
CA LEU A 349 -1.65 1.27 -2.01
C LEU A 349 -2.90 2.14 -1.92
N ARG A 350 -3.61 2.00 -0.80
CA ARG A 350 -4.84 2.77 -0.54
C ARG A 350 -4.53 4.14 0.05
N THR A 351 -3.30 4.33 0.48
CA THR A 351 -2.76 5.56 1.05
C THR A 351 -1.99 6.34 -0.02
N SER A 352 -1.97 7.66 0.12
CA SER A 352 -1.09 8.51 -0.69
C SER A 352 0.39 8.22 -0.39
N MET A 353 1.30 8.74 -1.22
CA MET A 353 2.75 8.67 -0.97
C MET A 353 3.13 9.23 0.41
N GLU A 354 2.54 10.36 0.79
CA GLU A 354 2.78 10.98 2.11
C GLU A 354 2.34 10.06 3.26
N GLN A 355 1.14 9.49 3.16
CA GLN A 355 0.57 8.59 4.17
C GLN A 355 1.24 7.20 4.21
N THR A 356 2.09 6.90 3.23
CA THR A 356 2.81 5.62 3.13
C THR A 356 4.16 5.66 3.85
N ASN A 357 4.65 6.86 4.21
CA ASN A 357 5.91 6.99 4.94
C ASN A 357 5.82 6.29 6.30
N LEU A 358 6.78 5.41 6.58
CA LEU A 358 6.84 4.68 7.85
C LEU A 358 7.53 5.48 8.96
N ILE A 359 8.14 6.61 8.59
CA ILE A 359 8.74 7.56 9.52
C ILE A 359 7.69 8.61 9.87
N TYR A 360 7.32 8.66 11.15
CA TYR A 360 6.57 9.76 11.73
C TYR A 360 7.46 10.52 12.72
N THR A 361 7.38 11.85 12.65
CA THR A 361 7.99 12.77 13.61
C THR A 361 6.93 13.81 13.95
N ALA A 362 6.89 14.26 15.20
CA ALA A 362 5.91 15.24 15.65
C ALA A 362 6.03 16.58 14.89
N ASN A 363 7.24 16.93 14.43
CA ASN A 363 7.49 18.10 13.57
C ASN A 363 7.47 17.67 12.09
N ALA A 364 7.10 18.55 11.16
CA ALA A 364 6.99 18.24 9.72
C ALA A 364 8.32 17.87 8.99
N ASN A 365 9.41 17.58 9.73
CA ASN A 365 10.79 17.48 9.23
C ASN A 365 11.15 16.13 8.61
N HIS A 366 10.22 15.45 7.93
CA HIS A 366 10.50 14.15 7.30
C HIS A 366 11.52 14.23 6.16
N LEU A 367 11.73 15.42 5.55
CA LEU A 367 12.76 15.59 4.52
C LEU A 367 14.19 15.51 5.07
N GLY A 368 14.42 15.78 6.36
CA GLY A 368 15.74 15.64 6.96
C GLY A 368 16.16 14.18 7.13
N VAL A 369 15.20 13.28 7.37
CA VAL A 369 15.47 11.89 7.74
C VAL A 369 15.99 11.09 6.54
N ASP A 370 17.11 10.38 6.75
CA ASP A 370 17.88 9.74 5.68
C ASP A 370 17.22 8.54 5.01
N VAL A 371 16.29 7.89 5.69
CA VAL A 371 15.52 6.75 5.16
C VAL A 371 14.05 7.11 4.92
N SER A 372 13.69 8.38 4.93
CA SER A 372 12.31 8.83 4.75
C SER A 372 11.83 8.66 3.30
N LEU A 373 10.61 8.11 3.13
CA LEU A 373 9.97 8.04 1.81
C LEU A 373 9.78 9.43 1.22
N THR A 374 9.40 10.42 2.04
CA THR A 374 9.18 11.80 1.58
C THR A 374 10.47 12.41 1.03
N ARG A 375 11.63 12.12 1.64
CA ARG A 375 12.95 12.59 1.17
C ARG A 375 13.33 11.99 -0.17
N HIS A 376 13.09 10.68 -0.36
CA HIS A 376 13.54 9.94 -1.54
C HIS A 376 12.45 9.69 -2.58
N ARG A 377 11.28 10.32 -2.44
CA ARG A 377 10.06 10.02 -3.20
C ARG A 377 10.27 9.99 -4.72
N GLU A 378 11.03 10.95 -5.25
CA GLU A 378 11.25 11.12 -6.68
C GLU A 378 12.15 10.00 -7.22
N ASN A 379 13.26 9.74 -6.52
CA ASN A 379 14.15 8.62 -6.85
C ASN A 379 13.42 7.28 -6.75
N ILE A 380 12.75 7.01 -5.63
CA ILE A 380 12.00 5.76 -5.41
C ILE A 380 10.94 5.58 -6.51
N ALA A 381 10.16 6.61 -6.82
CA ALA A 381 9.13 6.54 -7.86
C ALA A 381 9.73 6.31 -9.26
N GLU A 382 10.81 7.01 -9.61
CA GLU A 382 11.50 6.83 -10.89
C GLU A 382 12.07 5.41 -11.02
N LYS A 383 12.80 4.96 -10.00
CA LYS A 383 13.41 3.63 -9.94
C LYS A 383 12.36 2.52 -10.03
N ALA A 384 11.31 2.63 -9.24
CA ALA A 384 10.16 1.71 -9.26
C ALA A 384 9.50 1.64 -10.63
N ARG A 385 9.32 2.80 -11.29
CA ARG A 385 8.76 2.87 -12.64
C ARG A 385 9.67 2.21 -13.68
N THR A 386 10.96 2.51 -13.66
CA THR A 386 11.94 1.97 -14.62
C THR A 386 12.05 0.46 -14.51
N ALA A 387 12.28 -0.06 -13.29
CA ALA A 387 12.43 -1.50 -13.07
C ALA A 387 11.17 -2.28 -13.47
N ARG A 388 9.98 -1.73 -13.20
CA ARG A 388 8.70 -2.29 -13.64
C ARG A 388 8.59 -2.32 -15.16
N ASP A 389 8.85 -1.18 -15.80
CA ASP A 389 8.70 -1.05 -17.25
C ASP A 389 9.63 -2.02 -18.00
N GLU A 390 10.86 -2.20 -17.49
CA GLU A 390 11.82 -3.18 -17.98
C GLU A 390 11.36 -4.63 -17.73
N TRP A 391 10.83 -4.91 -16.54
CA TRP A 391 10.29 -6.22 -16.17
C TRP A 391 9.12 -6.63 -17.08
N TYR A 392 8.19 -5.71 -17.33
CA TYR A 392 7.02 -5.96 -18.18
C TYR A 392 7.42 -6.14 -19.64
N LEU A 393 8.36 -5.33 -20.12
CA LEU A 393 8.93 -5.51 -21.46
C LEU A 393 9.61 -6.88 -21.58
N ALA A 394 10.39 -7.28 -20.58
CA ALA A 394 11.15 -8.53 -20.62
C ALA A 394 10.26 -9.77 -20.51
N THR A 395 9.17 -9.70 -19.74
CA THR A 395 8.23 -10.82 -19.54
C THR A 395 7.04 -10.82 -20.51
N GLY A 396 6.94 -9.81 -21.39
CA GLY A 396 5.81 -9.64 -22.31
C GLY A 396 4.48 -9.35 -21.61
N ARG A 397 4.50 -8.94 -20.34
CA ARG A 397 3.29 -8.63 -19.56
C ARG A 397 2.78 -7.23 -19.94
N PRO A 398 1.46 -7.05 -20.09
CA PRO A 398 0.92 -5.72 -20.37
C PRO A 398 1.17 -4.76 -19.19
N ARG A 399 1.16 -3.44 -19.44
CA ARG A 399 1.19 -2.43 -18.37
C ARG A 399 -0.23 -2.19 -17.86
N GLN A 400 -0.53 -2.42 -16.58
CA GLN A 400 -1.79 -2.00 -15.97
C GLN A 400 -1.74 -1.97 -14.44
N GLY A 401 -2.61 -1.17 -13.81
CA GLY A 401 -2.79 -1.16 -12.35
C GLY A 401 -1.96 -0.14 -11.57
N PHE A 402 -1.30 0.81 -12.25
CA PHE A 402 -0.48 1.86 -11.64
C PHE A 402 -1.09 3.24 -11.93
N ALA A 403 -0.77 4.22 -11.09
CA ALA A 403 -1.09 5.60 -11.41
C ALA A 403 -0.18 6.00 -12.59
N GLU A 404 -0.75 6.45 -13.71
CA GLU A 404 0.03 6.96 -14.86
C GLU A 404 0.77 8.27 -14.53
N GLU A 405 0.58 8.80 -13.33
CA GLU A 405 0.85 10.18 -12.92
C GLU A 405 2.26 10.40 -12.35
N GLY A 406 2.76 11.63 -12.52
CA GLY A 406 4.06 12.07 -12.00
C GLY A 406 4.16 12.10 -10.46
N ALA A 407 5.29 12.57 -9.93
CA ALA A 407 5.66 12.53 -8.50
C ALA A 407 4.85 13.44 -7.56
N SER A 408 3.51 13.51 -7.68
CA SER A 408 2.66 14.18 -6.70
C SER A 408 2.63 13.42 -5.37
N LEU A 409 2.62 14.14 -4.24
CA LEU A 409 2.47 13.53 -2.91
C LEU A 409 1.05 13.00 -2.65
N SER A 410 0.04 13.53 -3.34
CA SER A 410 -1.37 13.17 -3.16
C SER A 410 -1.76 11.89 -3.91
N ARG A 411 -0.96 11.45 -4.89
CA ARG A 411 -1.27 10.24 -5.66
C ARG A 411 -1.22 8.99 -4.76
N PRO A 412 -2.02 7.95 -5.05
CA PRO A 412 -1.87 6.64 -4.43
C PRO A 412 -0.42 6.14 -4.61
N ALA A 413 0.22 5.75 -3.51
CA ALA A 413 1.54 5.17 -3.56
C ALA A 413 1.51 3.85 -4.33
N ASN A 414 2.55 3.54 -5.10
CA ASN A 414 2.69 2.21 -5.66
C ASN A 414 3.30 1.27 -4.60
N ARG A 415 2.94 0.01 -4.69
CA ARG A 415 3.40 -1.03 -3.77
C ARG A 415 4.92 -1.20 -3.83
N ASN A 416 5.48 -1.22 -5.03
CA ASN A 416 6.93 -1.33 -5.23
C ASN A 416 7.69 -0.12 -4.66
N GLU A 417 7.04 1.05 -4.55
CA GLU A 417 7.60 2.23 -3.87
C GLU A 417 7.69 2.02 -2.35
N LEU A 418 6.65 1.45 -1.72
CA LEU A 418 6.73 1.04 -0.30
C LEU A 418 7.74 -0.09 -0.09
N TYR A 419 7.81 -1.05 -1.00
CA TYR A 419 8.79 -2.14 -0.93
C TYR A 419 10.23 -1.61 -0.96
N GLU A 420 10.53 -0.64 -1.83
CA GLU A 420 11.82 0.05 -1.84
C GLU A 420 12.06 0.80 -0.54
N HIS A 421 11.07 1.55 -0.05
CA HIS A 421 11.19 2.27 1.22
C HIS A 421 11.52 1.33 2.39
N MET A 422 10.86 0.18 2.48
CA MET A 422 11.13 -0.82 3.51
C MET A 422 12.53 -1.43 3.36
N SER A 423 13.00 -1.65 2.13
CA SER A 423 14.35 -2.16 1.85
C SER A 423 15.43 -1.14 2.26
N MET A 424 15.23 0.12 1.90
CA MET A 424 16.08 1.25 2.31
C MET A 424 16.10 1.42 3.83
N MET A 425 14.96 1.34 4.51
CA MET A 425 14.90 1.39 5.98
C MET A 425 15.65 0.22 6.62
N SER A 426 15.48 -1.00 6.10
CA SER A 426 16.16 -2.20 6.59
C SER A 426 17.68 -2.06 6.50
N GLN A 427 18.18 -1.57 5.36
CA GLN A 427 19.61 -1.29 5.16
C GLN A 427 20.12 -0.15 6.03
N GLY A 428 19.36 0.95 6.13
CA GLY A 428 19.73 2.07 7.00
C GLY A 428 19.81 1.66 8.47
N LEU A 429 18.89 0.81 8.94
CA LEU A 429 18.92 0.26 10.30
C LEU A 429 20.16 -0.60 10.53
N ALA A 430 20.48 -1.50 9.60
CA ALA A 430 21.63 -2.39 9.71
C ALA A 430 23.00 -1.69 9.53
N GLY A 431 23.05 -0.63 8.71
CA GLY A 431 24.30 0.04 8.34
C GLY A 431 24.66 1.25 9.19
N ARG A 432 23.66 2.00 9.69
CA ARG A 432 23.90 3.31 10.34
C ARG A 432 23.85 3.27 11.87
N TYR A 433 23.13 2.31 12.44
CA TYR A 433 22.95 2.21 13.88
C TYR A 433 23.83 1.09 14.43
N PRO A 434 24.96 1.40 15.07
CA PRO A 434 25.96 0.39 15.45
C PRO A 434 25.38 -0.66 16.42
N ASP A 435 24.45 -0.25 17.29
CA ASP A 435 23.78 -1.10 18.26
C ASP A 435 22.43 -1.66 17.76
N THR A 436 22.23 -1.71 16.44
CA THR A 436 21.02 -2.30 15.84
C THR A 436 21.36 -3.47 14.95
N PHE A 437 20.67 -4.59 15.19
CA PHE A 437 20.76 -5.78 14.36
C PHE A 437 19.43 -6.03 13.67
N VAL A 438 19.45 -6.00 12.33
CA VAL A 438 18.35 -6.52 11.51
C VAL A 438 18.73 -7.94 11.09
N ILE A 439 17.97 -8.94 11.55
CA ILE A 439 18.25 -10.35 11.29
C ILE A 439 17.03 -10.98 10.59
N GLU A 440 17.11 -11.02 9.26
CA GLU A 440 16.16 -11.68 8.37
C GLU A 440 16.31 -13.20 8.42
N ASN A 441 15.37 -13.95 7.87
CA ASN A 441 15.36 -15.42 7.83
C ASN A 441 15.60 -16.10 9.19
N SER A 442 15.19 -15.47 10.29
CA SER A 442 15.40 -15.89 11.67
C SER A 442 14.06 -15.95 12.43
N PRO A 443 13.18 -16.92 12.09
CA PRO A 443 11.86 -17.01 12.69
C PRO A 443 11.96 -17.30 14.19
N VAL A 444 11.31 -16.47 15.00
CA VAL A 444 11.21 -16.64 16.45
C VAL A 444 10.31 -17.83 16.73
N ASN A 445 10.79 -18.78 17.53
CA ASN A 445 10.04 -19.99 17.90
C ASN A 445 9.70 -20.06 19.39
N SER A 446 10.43 -19.33 20.23
CA SER A 446 10.23 -19.33 21.68
C SER A 446 10.55 -17.98 22.29
N ILE A 447 9.68 -17.55 23.21
CA ILE A 447 9.91 -16.40 24.09
C ILE A 447 9.61 -16.83 25.52
N GLN A 448 10.63 -16.82 26.38
CA GLN A 448 10.52 -17.23 27.78
C GLN A 448 10.81 -16.07 28.73
N VAL A 449 9.98 -15.91 29.75
CA VAL A 449 10.16 -14.94 30.81
C VAL A 449 11.11 -15.56 31.83
N GLU A 450 12.31 -14.99 31.94
CA GLU A 450 13.34 -15.44 32.86
C GLU A 450 13.69 -14.33 33.85
N ARG A 451 14.35 -14.69 34.96
CA ARG A 451 14.99 -13.73 35.86
C ARG A 451 16.49 -13.83 35.67
N SER A 452 17.14 -12.70 35.44
CA SER A 452 18.59 -12.59 35.39
C SER A 452 19.20 -12.97 36.73
N SER A 453 20.51 -13.21 36.73
CA SER A 453 21.27 -13.43 37.97
C SER A 453 21.15 -12.28 38.98
N GLU A 454 20.75 -11.09 38.54
CA GLU A 454 20.59 -9.88 39.36
C GLU A 454 19.12 -9.65 39.75
N GLY A 455 18.24 -10.61 39.47
CA GLY A 455 16.82 -10.58 39.83
C GLY A 455 15.94 -9.78 38.87
N GLU A 456 16.53 -9.14 37.87
CA GLU A 456 15.81 -8.44 36.80
C GLU A 456 15.02 -9.43 35.95
N ARG A 457 13.78 -9.07 35.61
CA ARG A 457 12.96 -9.85 34.69
C ARG A 457 13.34 -9.53 33.25
N LEU A 458 13.69 -10.56 32.49
CA LEU A 458 14.10 -10.47 31.09
C LEU A 458 13.30 -11.45 30.23
N PHE A 459 13.31 -11.23 28.92
CA PHE A 459 12.75 -12.15 27.94
C PHE A 459 13.87 -12.85 27.19
N LYS A 460 13.96 -14.17 27.33
CA LYS A 460 14.83 -14.98 26.50
C LYS A 460 14.12 -15.27 25.17
N VAL A 461 14.69 -14.75 24.10
CA VAL A 461 14.18 -14.94 22.74
C VAL A 461 15.05 -15.95 22.03
N SER A 462 14.43 -16.96 21.41
CA SER A 462 15.10 -17.98 20.61
C SER A 462 14.49 -18.08 19.20
N THR A 463 15.34 -18.34 18.21
CA THR A 463 14.92 -18.52 16.81
C THR A 463 15.24 -19.92 16.29
N GLU A 464 14.54 -20.36 15.24
CA GLU A 464 14.78 -21.67 14.62
C GLU A 464 16.19 -21.80 14.01
N THR A 465 16.81 -20.67 13.65
CA THR A 465 18.17 -20.62 13.11
C THR A 465 19.26 -20.64 14.19
N GLY A 466 18.86 -20.65 15.47
CA GLY A 466 19.76 -20.78 16.62
C GLY A 466 20.22 -19.47 17.24
N HIS A 467 19.61 -18.33 16.88
CA HIS A 467 19.88 -17.08 17.60
C HIS A 467 19.25 -17.15 18.99
N GLN A 468 19.98 -16.68 19.98
CA GLN A 468 19.52 -16.59 21.37
C GLN A 468 20.02 -15.28 21.97
N MET A 469 19.13 -14.60 22.69
CA MET A 469 19.43 -13.36 23.40
C MET A 469 18.44 -13.14 24.55
N MET A 470 18.82 -12.30 25.49
CA MET A 470 17.91 -11.74 26.49
C MET A 470 17.43 -10.37 26.01
N ALA A 471 16.24 -9.96 26.43
CA ALA A 471 15.68 -8.66 26.11
C ALA A 471 15.01 -8.04 27.34
N ARG A 472 15.16 -6.72 27.52
CA ARG A 472 14.44 -5.97 28.56
C ARG A 472 12.99 -5.68 28.13
N SER A 473 12.76 -5.50 26.84
CA SER A 473 11.44 -5.27 26.25
C SER A 473 11.23 -6.07 24.96
N LEU A 474 9.95 -6.27 24.63
CA LEU A 474 9.50 -6.91 23.40
C LEU A 474 8.58 -5.97 22.62
N VAL A 475 8.72 -5.93 21.29
CA VAL A 475 7.74 -5.34 20.39
C VAL A 475 7.20 -6.42 19.47
N LEU A 476 5.90 -6.73 19.59
CA LEU A 476 5.23 -7.70 18.74
C LEU A 476 4.66 -7.00 17.50
N ALA A 477 5.25 -7.27 16.34
CA ALA A 477 4.91 -6.69 15.04
C ALA A 477 4.67 -7.78 13.97
N THR A 478 4.03 -8.88 14.37
CA THR A 478 3.91 -10.14 13.60
C THR A 478 2.84 -10.17 12.50
N GLY A 479 2.06 -9.10 12.31
CA GLY A 479 1.04 -9.01 11.24
C GLY A 479 -0.21 -9.87 11.48
N PHE A 480 -0.95 -10.18 10.39
CA PHE A 480 -2.17 -11.02 10.39
C PHE A 480 -1.92 -12.47 9.95
N VAL A 481 -0.78 -12.73 9.34
CA VAL A 481 -0.47 -14.00 8.68
C VAL A 481 0.81 -14.54 9.25
N GLY A 482 0.82 -15.84 9.55
CA GLY A 482 2.06 -16.51 9.91
C GLY A 482 2.97 -16.69 8.70
N THR A 483 4.11 -17.33 8.90
CA THR A 483 5.25 -17.32 7.95
C THR A 483 4.95 -17.92 6.58
N ALA A 484 3.96 -18.81 6.47
CA ALA A 484 3.51 -19.38 5.21
C ALA A 484 2.11 -18.93 4.83
N GLY A 485 1.57 -17.89 5.48
CA GLY A 485 0.24 -17.32 5.34
C GLY A 485 -0.90 -18.13 6.00
N GLU A 486 -0.58 -18.95 6.99
CA GLU A 486 -1.59 -19.52 7.89
C GLU A 486 -2.57 -18.43 8.38
N HIS A 487 -3.83 -18.82 8.62
CA HIS A 487 -4.96 -17.98 9.06
C HIS A 487 -5.78 -17.25 7.98
N ALA A 488 -5.49 -17.42 6.69
CA ALA A 488 -6.45 -17.10 5.63
C ALA A 488 -7.72 -17.94 5.83
N ARG A 489 -8.90 -17.32 5.74
CA ARG A 489 -10.16 -18.06 5.87
C ARG A 489 -10.36 -18.95 4.64
N SER A 490 -10.85 -20.16 4.89
CA SER A 490 -11.37 -21.06 3.87
C SER A 490 -12.86 -21.28 4.12
N LEU A 491 -13.64 -21.48 3.06
CA LEU A 491 -15.04 -21.85 3.20
C LEU A 491 -15.16 -23.37 3.31
N GLN A 492 -15.91 -23.83 4.31
CA GLN A 492 -16.02 -25.25 4.65
C GLN A 492 -16.44 -26.11 3.46
N GLN A 493 -17.39 -25.65 2.66
CA GLN A 493 -17.89 -26.36 1.48
C GLN A 493 -16.81 -26.74 0.45
N PHE A 494 -15.74 -25.93 0.28
CA PHE A 494 -14.63 -26.31 -0.61
C PHE A 494 -13.70 -27.33 0.05
N SER A 495 -13.57 -27.28 1.37
CA SER A 495 -12.81 -28.28 2.13
C SER A 495 -13.52 -29.63 2.06
N ASP A 496 -14.85 -29.64 2.17
CA ASP A 496 -15.68 -30.84 2.04
C ASP A 496 -15.58 -31.42 0.62
N LEU A 497 -15.57 -30.56 -0.41
CA LEU A 497 -15.36 -31.00 -1.80
C LEU A 497 -14.00 -31.67 -2.01
N GLU A 498 -12.91 -31.14 -1.44
CA GLU A 498 -11.59 -31.78 -1.51
C GLU A 498 -11.58 -33.13 -0.78
N GLN A 499 -12.17 -33.22 0.42
CA GLN A 499 -12.20 -34.44 1.23
C GLN A 499 -13.01 -35.57 0.59
N ASN A 500 -14.08 -35.24 -0.14
CA ASN A 500 -14.94 -36.22 -0.79
C ASN A 500 -14.25 -36.97 -1.95
N GLY A 501 -13.10 -36.50 -2.44
CA GLY A 501 -12.15 -37.21 -3.33
C GLY A 501 -12.64 -37.57 -4.74
N ARG A 502 -13.96 -37.64 -4.97
CA ARG A 502 -14.60 -37.96 -6.25
C ARG A 502 -14.73 -36.76 -7.19
N SER A 503 -14.52 -35.55 -6.66
CA SER A 503 -14.74 -34.26 -7.32
C SER A 503 -13.52 -33.77 -8.13
N GLY A 504 -12.32 -34.32 -7.89
CA GLY A 504 -11.09 -33.84 -8.51
C GLY A 504 -10.80 -32.37 -8.20
N VAL A 505 -11.02 -31.95 -6.96
CA VAL A 505 -10.83 -30.57 -6.48
C VAL A 505 -9.63 -30.49 -5.53
N SER A 506 -8.75 -29.52 -5.78
CA SER A 506 -7.63 -29.15 -4.90
C SER A 506 -7.86 -27.78 -4.28
N LEU A 507 -7.72 -27.71 -2.95
CA LEU A 507 -7.80 -26.47 -2.19
C LEU A 507 -6.39 -26.02 -1.77
N LEU A 508 -5.99 -24.82 -2.16
CA LEU A 508 -4.75 -24.17 -1.76
C LEU A 508 -5.05 -22.99 -0.86
N GLY A 509 -5.06 -23.23 0.45
CA GLY A 509 -5.16 -22.18 1.44
C GLY A 509 -3.83 -21.48 1.66
N SER A 510 -2.71 -22.16 1.33
CA SER A 510 -1.39 -21.69 1.73
C SER A 510 -0.17 -22.03 0.89
N ASP A 511 0.94 -21.33 1.17
CA ASP A 511 2.25 -21.64 0.59
C ASP A 511 2.64 -23.09 0.93
N HIS A 512 2.23 -23.60 2.11
CA HIS A 512 2.42 -25.01 2.49
C HIS A 512 1.74 -25.97 1.51
N ASP A 513 0.55 -25.62 1.00
CA ASP A 513 -0.20 -26.44 0.06
C ASP A 513 0.46 -26.51 -1.33
N LEU A 514 1.19 -25.47 -1.75
CA LEU A 514 1.85 -25.44 -3.07
C LEU A 514 2.85 -26.56 -3.26
N VAL A 515 3.61 -26.86 -2.20
CA VAL A 515 4.61 -27.92 -2.21
C VAL A 515 3.94 -29.27 -1.97
N ALA A 516 3.11 -29.35 -0.92
CA ALA A 516 2.48 -30.60 -0.49
C ALA A 516 1.49 -31.17 -1.52
N LYS A 517 0.85 -30.30 -2.32
CA LYS A 517 -0.16 -30.68 -3.31
C LYS A 517 0.31 -30.45 -4.75
N SER A 518 1.61 -30.22 -4.97
CA SER A 518 2.21 -29.87 -6.27
C SER A 518 1.74 -30.74 -7.44
N GLU A 519 1.71 -32.07 -7.29
CA GLU A 519 1.29 -33.01 -8.34
C GLU A 519 -0.20 -32.95 -8.71
N ARG A 520 -1.05 -32.41 -7.82
CA ARG A 520 -2.49 -32.27 -8.01
C ARG A 520 -2.85 -30.97 -8.73
N LEU A 521 -2.01 -29.93 -8.60
CA LEU A 521 -2.23 -28.58 -9.13
C LEU A 521 -2.57 -28.54 -10.62
N GLU A 522 -1.91 -29.38 -11.42
CA GLU A 522 -2.05 -29.38 -12.88
C GLU A 522 -3.23 -30.24 -13.36
N LYS A 523 -3.73 -31.14 -12.50
CA LYS A 523 -4.71 -32.19 -12.86
C LYS A 523 -6.11 -31.93 -12.31
N GLU A 524 -6.22 -31.18 -11.24
CA GLU A 524 -7.47 -30.95 -10.52
C GLU A 524 -8.05 -29.55 -10.76
N SER A 525 -9.35 -29.41 -10.48
CA SER A 525 -10.03 -28.12 -10.40
C SER A 525 -9.51 -27.37 -9.18
N LEU A 526 -9.21 -26.09 -9.36
CA LEU A 526 -8.41 -25.36 -8.39
C LEU A 526 -9.25 -24.33 -7.63
N VAL A 527 -9.23 -24.45 -6.29
CA VAL A 527 -9.64 -23.40 -5.35
C VAL A 527 -8.38 -22.87 -4.68
N PHE A 528 -8.12 -21.57 -4.71
CA PHE A 528 -6.90 -20.99 -4.13
C PHE A 528 -7.19 -19.69 -3.38
N SER A 529 -6.40 -19.39 -2.34
CA SER A 529 -6.43 -18.08 -1.70
C SER A 529 -5.81 -17.02 -2.62
N ASP A 530 -6.43 -15.84 -2.67
CA ASP A 530 -5.92 -14.63 -3.35
C ASP A 530 -4.46 -14.30 -3.04
N ARG A 531 -3.96 -14.60 -1.84
CA ARG A 531 -2.54 -14.44 -1.46
C ARG A 531 -1.57 -15.28 -2.28
N LEU A 532 -2.05 -16.29 -3.01
CA LEU A 532 -1.23 -17.14 -3.86
C LEU A 532 -1.20 -16.62 -5.30
N LEU A 533 -1.90 -15.52 -5.62
CA LEU A 533 -1.97 -14.97 -6.98
C LEU A 533 -0.61 -14.47 -7.51
N GLY A 534 0.33 -14.17 -6.61
CA GLY A 534 1.71 -13.86 -6.95
C GLY A 534 2.56 -15.08 -7.36
N ARG A 535 2.13 -16.29 -6.99
CA ARG A 535 2.91 -17.52 -7.16
C ARG A 535 2.95 -17.95 -8.63
N PRO A 536 4.13 -18.27 -9.21
CA PRO A 536 4.26 -18.62 -10.62
C PRO A 536 3.29 -19.71 -11.09
N GLU A 537 3.01 -20.70 -10.25
CA GLU A 537 2.12 -21.82 -10.53
C GLU A 537 0.68 -21.36 -10.76
N ILE A 538 0.20 -20.44 -9.91
CA ILE A 538 -1.15 -19.87 -10.01
C ILE A 538 -1.25 -18.95 -11.22
N ARG A 539 -0.24 -18.11 -11.43
CA ARG A 539 -0.17 -17.19 -12.59
C ARG A 539 -0.20 -17.95 -13.91
N ASN A 540 0.66 -18.96 -14.03
CA ASN A 540 0.73 -19.82 -15.23
C ASN A 540 -0.59 -20.56 -15.43
N ARG A 541 -1.23 -21.05 -14.34
CA ARG A 541 -2.53 -21.70 -14.44
C ARG A 541 -3.59 -20.76 -15.03
N ILE A 542 -3.70 -19.52 -14.51
CA ILE A 542 -4.64 -18.52 -15.03
C ILE A 542 -4.33 -18.17 -16.49
N GLN A 543 -3.05 -17.96 -16.83
CA GLN A 543 -2.61 -17.67 -18.20
C GLN A 543 -2.94 -18.81 -19.18
N SER A 544 -2.86 -20.06 -18.73
CA SER A 544 -3.13 -21.25 -19.54
C SER A 544 -4.61 -21.58 -19.73
N LEU A 545 -5.52 -20.91 -19.00
CA LEU A 545 -6.95 -21.16 -19.13
C LEU A 545 -7.42 -20.85 -20.56
N PRO A 546 -8.26 -21.70 -21.17
CA PRO A 546 -8.84 -21.46 -22.49
C PRO A 546 -9.54 -20.10 -22.58
N LYS A 547 -9.63 -19.55 -23.79
CA LYS A 547 -10.48 -18.38 -24.04
C LYS A 547 -11.91 -18.67 -23.58
N ASP A 548 -12.57 -17.67 -23.00
CA ASP A 548 -13.94 -17.73 -22.48
C ASP A 548 -14.08 -18.56 -21.17
N SER A 549 -12.97 -19.02 -20.59
CA SER A 549 -12.96 -19.59 -19.23
C SER A 549 -13.44 -18.58 -18.20
N ARG A 550 -13.94 -19.07 -17.07
CA ARG A 550 -14.47 -18.25 -15.99
C ARG A 550 -13.75 -18.50 -14.67
N LEU A 551 -13.36 -17.41 -14.01
CA LEU A 551 -12.85 -17.44 -12.65
C LEU A 551 -13.92 -16.88 -11.70
N ALA A 552 -14.33 -17.68 -10.72
CA ALA A 552 -15.16 -17.20 -9.61
C ALA A 552 -14.27 -16.61 -8.51
N VAL A 553 -14.59 -15.40 -8.07
CA VAL A 553 -13.90 -14.70 -6.99
C VAL A 553 -14.88 -14.51 -5.85
N ILE A 554 -14.59 -15.07 -4.68
CA ILE A 554 -15.47 -14.99 -3.51
C ILE A 554 -14.86 -14.03 -2.50
N GLY A 555 -15.50 -12.88 -2.32
CA GLY A 555 -15.03 -11.79 -1.45
C GLY A 555 -15.48 -10.42 -1.97
N GLY A 556 -15.78 -9.50 -1.06
CA GLY A 556 -16.21 -8.13 -1.39
C GLY A 556 -15.21 -7.03 -1.05
N GLY A 557 -13.99 -7.40 -0.62
CA GLY A 557 -12.94 -6.44 -0.30
C GLY A 557 -12.07 -6.13 -1.52
N GLU A 558 -11.19 -5.14 -1.35
CA GLU A 558 -10.20 -4.77 -2.38
C GLU A 558 -9.35 -5.94 -2.87
N SER A 559 -9.01 -6.89 -1.99
CA SER A 559 -8.20 -8.04 -2.41
C SER A 559 -8.93 -8.87 -3.47
N ALA A 560 -10.26 -9.01 -3.35
CA ALA A 560 -11.10 -9.65 -4.35
C ALA A 560 -11.16 -8.82 -5.64
N ALA A 561 -11.49 -7.52 -5.48
CA ALA A 561 -11.65 -6.58 -6.59
C ALA A 561 -10.40 -6.49 -7.45
N LYS A 562 -9.27 -6.23 -6.82
CA LYS A 562 -8.01 -6.07 -7.53
C LYS A 562 -7.43 -7.43 -7.98
N GLY A 563 -7.83 -8.55 -7.37
CA GLY A 563 -7.37 -9.89 -7.75
C GLY A 563 -8.10 -10.37 -9.01
N ALA A 564 -9.37 -10.01 -9.14
CA ALA A 564 -10.12 -10.11 -10.38
C ALA A 564 -9.46 -9.34 -11.52
N LEU A 565 -9.04 -8.09 -11.27
CA LEU A 565 -8.33 -7.28 -12.26
C LEU A 565 -7.00 -7.91 -12.69
N GLU A 566 -6.22 -8.43 -11.74
CA GLU A 566 -4.98 -9.14 -12.06
C GLU A 566 -5.24 -10.41 -12.88
N ALA A 567 -6.26 -11.20 -12.55
CA ALA A 567 -6.57 -12.42 -13.30
C ALA A 567 -6.97 -12.11 -14.75
N LEU A 568 -7.79 -11.07 -14.97
CA LEU A 568 -8.16 -10.59 -16.30
C LEU A 568 -6.96 -10.04 -17.08
N HIS A 569 -5.99 -9.48 -16.37
CA HIS A 569 -4.76 -8.98 -16.95
C HIS A 569 -3.83 -10.12 -17.39
N LEU A 570 -3.67 -11.13 -16.53
CA LEU A 570 -2.92 -12.34 -16.82
C LEU A 570 -3.49 -13.08 -18.03
N ASN A 571 -4.82 -13.14 -18.15
CA ASN A 571 -5.49 -13.78 -19.27
C ASN A 571 -6.56 -12.86 -19.89
N PRO A 572 -6.24 -12.16 -21.00
CA PRO A 572 -7.18 -11.31 -21.72
C PRO A 572 -8.40 -12.03 -22.30
N GLY A 573 -8.43 -13.37 -22.34
CA GLY A 573 -9.58 -14.18 -22.74
C GLY A 573 -10.48 -14.63 -21.59
N LEU A 574 -10.11 -14.35 -20.34
CA LEU A 574 -10.84 -14.75 -19.13
C LEU A 574 -12.05 -13.84 -18.87
N ALA A 575 -13.13 -14.41 -18.34
CA ALA A 575 -14.20 -13.68 -17.66
C ALA A 575 -14.18 -13.94 -16.14
N VAL A 576 -14.63 -12.96 -15.35
CA VAL A 576 -14.61 -13.06 -13.88
C VAL A 576 -15.99 -12.82 -13.29
N ASP A 577 -16.42 -13.66 -12.36
CA ASP A 577 -17.59 -13.44 -11.52
C ASP A 577 -17.14 -13.12 -10.09
N ILE A 578 -17.48 -11.94 -9.57
CA ILE A 578 -17.16 -11.52 -8.21
C ILE A 578 -18.41 -11.66 -7.34
N TYR A 579 -18.37 -12.56 -6.36
CA TYR A 579 -19.44 -12.79 -5.40
C TYR A 579 -19.15 -12.05 -4.11
N THR A 580 -19.98 -11.07 -3.79
CA THR A 580 -19.82 -10.21 -2.62
C THR A 580 -21.03 -10.37 -1.70
N ASN A 581 -20.80 -10.27 -0.40
CA ASN A 581 -21.90 -10.28 0.57
C ASN A 581 -22.59 -8.92 0.73
N LYS A 582 -21.99 -7.86 0.20
CA LYS A 582 -22.43 -6.47 0.32
C LYS A 582 -22.08 -5.70 -0.94
N ALA A 583 -22.69 -4.54 -1.13
CA ALA A 583 -22.39 -3.67 -2.25
C ALA A 583 -20.90 -3.29 -2.28
N LEU A 584 -20.32 -3.20 -3.48
CA LEU A 584 -19.00 -2.59 -3.65
C LEU A 584 -19.15 -1.07 -3.61
N GLU A 585 -18.28 -0.41 -2.85
CA GLU A 585 -18.40 1.01 -2.56
C GLU A 585 -17.07 1.72 -2.77
N PRO A 586 -17.06 2.91 -3.39
CA PRO A 586 -15.81 3.58 -3.71
C PRO A 586 -15.37 4.44 -2.54
N TYR A 587 -14.13 4.27 -2.10
CA TYR A 587 -13.45 5.17 -1.18
C TYR A 587 -11.94 4.99 -1.28
N GLN A 588 -11.16 6.06 -1.15
CA GLN A 588 -9.71 5.98 -1.33
C GLN A 588 -9.03 5.05 -0.32
N THR A 589 -9.40 5.14 0.96
CA THR A 589 -8.82 4.37 2.08
C THR A 589 -9.79 3.32 2.63
N GLN A 590 -9.27 2.31 3.33
CA GLN A 590 -10.09 1.30 4.06
C GLN A 590 -10.67 1.78 5.37
N ILE A 591 -10.24 2.96 5.80
CA ILE A 591 -10.57 3.58 7.07
C ILE A 591 -10.99 5.00 6.71
N PRO A 592 -12.04 5.55 7.35
CA PRO A 592 -12.44 6.93 7.11
C PRO A 592 -11.26 7.90 7.25
N SER A 593 -11.13 8.84 6.32
CA SER A 593 -10.03 9.82 6.35
C SER A 593 -10.06 10.67 7.64
N SER A 594 -11.25 10.82 8.22
CA SER A 594 -11.50 11.48 9.50
C SER A 594 -10.85 10.80 10.70
N VAL A 595 -10.56 9.50 10.65
CA VAL A 595 -10.03 8.75 11.80
C VAL A 595 -8.60 8.21 11.62
N ILE A 596 -8.05 8.25 10.40
CA ILE A 596 -6.68 7.82 10.10
C ILE A 596 -5.64 8.96 10.24
N SER A 597 -6.10 10.20 10.46
CA SER A 597 -5.21 11.37 10.60
C SER A 597 -4.32 11.25 11.85
N ALA A 598 -3.08 11.73 11.76
CA ALA A 598 -2.14 11.64 12.88
C ALA A 598 -2.74 12.19 14.19
N ASN A 599 -3.44 13.33 14.13
CA ASN A 599 -4.10 13.96 15.27
C ASN A 599 -5.10 13.03 15.98
N VAL A 600 -5.92 12.31 15.21
CA VAL A 600 -6.89 11.37 15.80
C VAL A 600 -6.20 10.12 16.31
N VAL A 601 -5.19 9.60 15.60
CA VAL A 601 -4.42 8.45 16.07
C VAL A 601 -3.72 8.76 17.39
N GLU A 602 -3.07 9.92 17.50
CA GLU A 602 -2.41 10.35 18.73
C GLU A 602 -3.39 10.45 19.90
N SER A 603 -4.57 11.06 19.66
CA SER A 603 -5.61 11.21 20.68
C SER A 603 -6.19 9.85 21.09
N ALA A 604 -6.44 8.96 20.13
CA ALA A 604 -6.97 7.62 20.35
C ALA A 604 -6.01 6.69 21.14
N LEU A 605 -4.72 7.01 21.22
CA LEU A 605 -3.78 6.23 22.05
C LEU A 605 -3.95 6.52 23.55
N VAL A 606 -4.42 7.72 23.91
CA VAL A 606 -4.49 8.18 25.30
C VAL A 606 -5.92 8.42 25.80
N ASP A 607 -6.90 8.54 24.90
CA ASP A 607 -8.32 8.70 25.22
C ASP A 607 -9.13 7.48 24.72
N PRO A 608 -9.64 6.63 25.64
CA PRO A 608 -10.49 5.48 25.30
C PRO A 608 -11.80 5.85 24.59
N GLY A 609 -12.35 7.04 24.85
CA GLY A 609 -13.54 7.57 24.20
C GLY A 609 -13.29 7.87 22.72
N ILE A 610 -12.15 8.49 22.40
CA ILE A 610 -11.74 8.73 21.01
C ILE A 610 -11.41 7.41 20.30
N ALA A 611 -10.71 6.49 20.97
CA ALA A 611 -10.43 5.15 20.44
C ALA A 611 -11.73 4.42 20.06
N LYS A 612 -12.72 4.42 20.98
CA LYS A 612 -14.03 3.83 20.75
C LYS A 612 -14.78 4.50 19.60
N ALA A 613 -14.84 5.83 19.56
CA ALA A 613 -15.49 6.58 18.48
C ALA A 613 -14.87 6.25 17.11
N SER A 614 -13.54 6.14 17.03
CA SER A 614 -12.85 5.76 15.79
C SER A 614 -13.26 4.34 15.32
N MET A 615 -13.35 3.38 16.25
CA MET A 615 -13.75 2.01 15.94
C MET A 615 -15.22 1.90 15.53
N ASP A 616 -16.10 2.68 16.16
CA ASP A 616 -17.52 2.72 15.80
C ASP A 616 -17.71 3.32 14.39
N SER A 617 -16.94 4.36 14.04
CA SER A 617 -16.88 4.89 12.67
C SER A 617 -16.43 3.82 11.67
N LEU A 618 -15.38 3.04 11.98
CA LEU A 618 -14.91 1.94 11.12
C LEU A 618 -15.96 0.83 10.94
N LYS A 619 -16.70 0.47 11.98
CA LYS A 619 -17.76 -0.56 11.89
C LYS A 619 -18.85 -0.14 10.90
N ASN A 620 -19.25 1.13 10.92
CA ASN A 620 -20.26 1.67 10.00
C ASN A 620 -19.74 1.79 8.56
N PHE A 621 -18.44 2.07 8.42
CA PHE A 621 -17.75 2.23 7.14
C PHE A 621 -17.61 0.92 6.35
N GLN A 622 -17.47 -0.22 7.04
CA GLN A 622 -17.27 -1.55 6.44
C GLN A 622 -15.93 -1.70 5.69
N THR A 623 -15.93 -2.14 4.42
CA THR A 623 -14.71 -2.44 3.65
C THR A 623 -14.80 -1.96 2.19
N PRO A 624 -14.84 -0.65 1.94
CA PRO A 624 -14.87 -0.11 0.58
C PRO A 624 -13.57 -0.42 -0.19
N ILE A 625 -13.64 -0.19 -1.50
CA ILE A 625 -12.55 -0.38 -2.46
C ILE A 625 -12.13 0.95 -3.08
N VAL A 626 -10.88 1.04 -3.54
CA VAL A 626 -10.33 2.28 -4.11
C VAL A 626 -11.18 2.71 -5.32
N SER A 627 -11.51 4.02 -5.40
CA SER A 627 -12.39 4.56 -6.44
C SER A 627 -11.93 4.22 -7.87
N SER A 628 -10.62 4.26 -8.13
CA SER A 628 -10.06 3.85 -9.43
C SER A 628 -10.26 2.37 -9.74
N THR A 629 -10.15 1.50 -8.73
CA THR A 629 -10.41 0.06 -8.84
C THR A 629 -11.88 -0.20 -9.16
N MET A 630 -12.79 0.47 -8.44
CA MET A 630 -14.23 0.35 -8.69
C MET A 630 -14.62 0.84 -10.07
N LYS A 631 -14.11 2.01 -10.50
CA LYS A 631 -14.32 2.53 -11.86
C LYS A 631 -13.94 1.48 -12.90
N LYS A 632 -12.78 0.85 -12.73
CA LYS A 632 -12.30 -0.15 -13.66
C LYS A 632 -13.16 -1.41 -13.69
N LEU A 633 -13.61 -1.90 -12.53
CA LEU A 633 -14.51 -3.04 -12.46
C LEU A 633 -15.85 -2.76 -13.12
N LEU A 634 -16.44 -1.58 -12.90
CA LEU A 634 -17.70 -1.18 -13.52
C LEU A 634 -17.57 -0.99 -15.04
N GLU A 635 -16.43 -0.48 -15.53
CA GLU A 635 -16.15 -0.45 -16.98
C GLU A 635 -16.09 -1.88 -17.57
N LEU A 636 -15.51 -2.83 -16.84
CA LEU A 636 -15.43 -4.24 -17.26
C LEU A 636 -16.76 -4.99 -17.12
N GLU A 637 -17.59 -4.62 -16.14
CA GLU A 637 -18.97 -5.06 -15.98
C GLU A 637 -19.82 -4.63 -17.18
N ALA A 638 -19.76 -3.35 -17.54
CA ALA A 638 -20.44 -2.81 -18.71
C ALA A 638 -19.99 -3.48 -20.01
N ALA A 639 -18.72 -3.90 -20.08
CA ALA A 639 -18.16 -4.65 -21.21
C ALA A 639 -18.45 -6.17 -21.17
N GLY A 640 -19.13 -6.68 -20.13
CA GLY A 640 -19.44 -8.11 -19.96
C GLY A 640 -18.25 -9.00 -19.63
N ARG A 641 -17.09 -8.42 -19.27
CA ARG A 641 -15.85 -9.12 -18.88
C ARG A 641 -15.83 -9.49 -17.40
N VAL A 642 -16.50 -8.69 -16.59
CA VAL A 642 -16.73 -8.92 -15.16
C VAL A 642 -18.23 -9.06 -14.93
N ARG A 643 -18.61 -9.85 -13.93
CA ARG A 643 -19.94 -9.85 -13.34
C ARG A 643 -19.84 -9.69 -11.83
N ILE A 644 -20.29 -8.56 -11.31
CA ILE A 644 -20.34 -8.28 -9.87
C ILE A 644 -21.70 -8.74 -9.35
N ARG A 645 -21.70 -9.67 -8.39
CA ARG A 645 -22.89 -10.27 -7.81
C ARG A 645 -22.98 -9.91 -6.32
N GLU A 646 -23.78 -8.88 -6.03
CA GLU A 646 -24.00 -8.36 -4.67
C GLU A 646 -25.12 -9.15 -3.98
N LEU A 647 -24.76 -10.24 -3.30
CA LEU A 647 -25.71 -11.20 -2.74
C LEU A 647 -26.54 -10.66 -1.58
N GLY A 648 -26.05 -9.65 -0.86
CA GLY A 648 -26.70 -9.16 0.37
C GLY A 648 -26.61 -10.11 1.58
N CYS A 649 -26.10 -11.33 1.38
CA CYS A 649 -25.86 -12.35 2.39
C CYS A 649 -24.46 -12.95 2.25
N ARG A 650 -24.02 -13.78 3.20
CA ARG A 650 -22.73 -14.49 3.08
C ARG A 650 -22.79 -15.52 1.95
N PHE A 651 -21.65 -15.77 1.31
CA PHE A 651 -21.47 -16.90 0.39
C PHE A 651 -21.14 -18.14 1.21
N ASP A 652 -22.11 -19.03 1.39
CA ASP A 652 -22.02 -20.27 2.17
C ASP A 652 -23.01 -21.31 1.64
N SER A 653 -23.08 -22.47 2.28
CA SER A 653 -23.92 -23.60 1.83
C SER A 653 -25.42 -23.32 1.87
N ASP A 654 -25.84 -22.31 2.66
CA ASP A 654 -27.24 -21.93 2.83
C ASP A 654 -27.66 -21.00 1.68
N SER A 655 -26.76 -20.12 1.24
CA SER A 655 -27.02 -19.19 0.14
C SER A 655 -26.68 -19.75 -1.23
N VAL A 656 -25.55 -20.45 -1.39
CA VAL A 656 -25.04 -20.93 -2.68
C VAL A 656 -24.54 -22.37 -2.55
N ARG A 657 -25.14 -23.28 -3.32
CA ARG A 657 -24.61 -24.64 -3.46
C ARG A 657 -23.46 -24.64 -4.44
N VAL A 658 -22.40 -25.37 -4.10
CA VAL A 658 -21.24 -25.58 -4.96
C VAL A 658 -21.04 -27.08 -5.21
N GLU A 659 -20.83 -27.46 -6.46
CA GLU A 659 -20.47 -28.83 -6.84
C GLU A 659 -19.25 -28.84 -7.76
N GLY A 660 -18.40 -29.85 -7.64
CA GLY A 660 -17.30 -30.09 -8.57
C GLY A 660 -17.78 -30.85 -9.80
N LYS A 661 -17.33 -30.46 -11.00
CA LYS A 661 -17.77 -31.06 -12.26
C LYS A 661 -16.88 -32.23 -12.69
N VAL A 662 -17.50 -33.25 -13.26
CA VAL A 662 -16.79 -34.36 -13.93
C VAL A 662 -16.08 -33.80 -15.16
N GLY A 663 -14.75 -33.87 -15.19
CA GLY A 663 -13.91 -33.29 -16.25
C GLY A 663 -13.31 -31.92 -15.92
N GLY A 664 -13.60 -31.35 -14.75
CA GLY A 664 -13.01 -30.11 -14.25
C GLY A 664 -14.01 -28.96 -14.12
N GLY A 665 -13.77 -28.07 -13.16
CA GLY A 665 -14.56 -26.87 -12.87
C GLY A 665 -15.60 -27.05 -11.75
N PHE A 666 -16.44 -26.04 -11.61
CA PHE A 666 -17.39 -25.84 -10.51
C PHE A 666 -18.72 -25.34 -11.04
N SER A 667 -19.83 -25.87 -10.51
CA SER A 667 -21.18 -25.34 -10.74
C SER A 667 -21.73 -24.67 -9.49
N PHE A 668 -22.44 -23.56 -9.67
CA PHE A 668 -23.00 -22.77 -8.58
C PHE A 668 -24.52 -22.65 -8.72
N GLU A 669 -25.24 -22.90 -7.64
CA GLU A 669 -26.70 -22.76 -7.59
C GLU A 669 -27.11 -21.83 -6.44
N LEU A 670 -27.74 -20.71 -6.78
CA LEU A 670 -28.26 -19.75 -5.80
C LEU A 670 -29.56 -20.28 -5.16
N LYS A 671 -29.51 -20.51 -3.85
CA LYS A 671 -30.62 -21.03 -3.05
C LYS A 671 -31.44 -19.93 -2.39
N ASP A 672 -30.78 -18.91 -1.84
CA ASP A 672 -31.43 -17.90 -0.99
C ASP A 672 -32.34 -16.95 -1.79
N PRO A 673 -33.65 -16.90 -1.51
CA PRO A 673 -34.58 -15.96 -2.14
C PRO A 673 -34.22 -14.48 -1.91
N ALA A 674 -33.67 -14.12 -0.74
CA ALA A 674 -33.26 -12.76 -0.44
C ALA A 674 -32.08 -12.33 -1.33
N ALA A 675 -31.13 -13.24 -1.55
CA ALA A 675 -30.02 -13.00 -2.46
C ALA A 675 -30.50 -12.88 -3.92
N LYS A 676 -31.48 -13.68 -4.35
CA LYS A 676 -32.11 -13.52 -5.68
C LYS A 676 -32.72 -12.14 -5.85
N GLN A 677 -33.43 -11.66 -4.84
CA GLN A 677 -34.02 -10.32 -4.87
C GLN A 677 -32.94 -9.23 -4.88
N SER A 678 -31.87 -9.37 -4.09
CA SER A 678 -30.73 -8.45 -4.07
C SER A 678 -30.13 -8.27 -5.47
N LEU A 679 -29.85 -9.37 -6.17
CA LEU A 679 -29.27 -9.35 -7.51
C LEU A 679 -30.21 -8.74 -8.56
N ARG A 680 -31.52 -8.93 -8.44
CA ARG A 680 -32.53 -8.30 -9.31
C ARG A 680 -32.60 -6.79 -9.07
N ASN A 681 -32.58 -6.36 -7.82
CA ASN A 681 -32.56 -4.94 -7.46
C ASN A 681 -31.28 -4.27 -7.98
N GLN A 682 -30.11 -4.88 -7.74
CA GLN A 682 -28.83 -4.41 -8.26
C GLN A 682 -28.88 -4.23 -9.78
N ARG A 683 -29.40 -5.24 -10.50
CA ARG A 683 -29.52 -5.18 -11.96
C ARG A 683 -30.43 -4.04 -12.41
N HIS A 684 -31.58 -3.88 -11.75
CA HIS A 684 -32.50 -2.78 -12.03
C HIS A 684 -31.85 -1.41 -11.82
N ASP A 685 -31.19 -1.20 -10.68
CA ASP A 685 -30.52 0.06 -10.34
C ASP A 685 -29.45 0.42 -11.38
N TRP A 686 -28.67 -0.57 -11.83
CA TRP A 686 -27.61 -0.36 -12.82
C TRP A 686 -28.15 -0.11 -14.23
N GLU A 687 -29.28 -0.72 -14.58
CA GLU A 687 -30.02 -0.41 -15.81
C GLU A 687 -30.58 1.02 -15.78
N GLN A 688 -31.14 1.48 -14.64
CA GLN A 688 -31.61 2.86 -14.47
C GLN A 688 -30.47 3.87 -14.57
N ALA A 689 -29.29 3.54 -14.04
CA ALA A 689 -28.08 4.37 -14.21
C ALA A 689 -27.51 4.36 -15.64
N GLY A 690 -28.02 3.47 -16.52
CA GLY A 690 -27.59 3.33 -17.90
C GLY A 690 -26.30 2.56 -18.09
N LEU A 691 -25.85 1.78 -17.10
CA LEU A 691 -24.55 1.09 -17.09
C LEU A 691 -24.35 0.20 -18.33
N TYR A 692 -25.42 -0.46 -18.78
CA TYR A 692 -25.41 -1.40 -19.91
C TYR A 692 -25.81 -0.77 -21.25
N GLY A 693 -26.04 0.55 -21.28
CA GLY A 693 -26.50 1.25 -22.49
C GLY A 693 -27.83 0.70 -23.04
N ALA A 694 -27.95 0.62 -24.36
CA ALA A 694 -29.18 0.18 -25.02
C ALA A 694 -29.41 -1.34 -25.01
N ARG A 695 -28.42 -2.14 -24.58
CA ARG A 695 -28.49 -3.61 -24.62
C ARG A 695 -28.03 -4.19 -23.29
N ALA A 696 -28.99 -4.36 -22.39
CA ALA A 696 -28.76 -5.06 -21.14
C ALA A 696 -28.32 -6.52 -21.41
N PRO A 697 -27.45 -7.11 -20.55
CA PRO A 697 -27.07 -8.52 -20.69
C PRO A 697 -28.30 -9.44 -20.71
N ASP A 698 -28.31 -10.41 -21.63
CA ASP A 698 -29.46 -11.31 -21.83
C ASP A 698 -29.60 -12.37 -20.70
N ASP A 699 -28.59 -12.52 -19.83
CA ASP A 699 -28.60 -13.46 -18.71
C ASP A 699 -29.39 -12.97 -17.50
N GLN A 700 -30.07 -13.91 -16.83
CA GLN A 700 -30.76 -13.62 -15.58
C GLN A 700 -29.74 -13.35 -14.46
N PRO A 701 -29.95 -12.31 -13.63
CA PRO A 701 -28.98 -11.91 -12.61
C PRO A 701 -28.80 -12.97 -11.51
N ASP A 702 -29.80 -13.83 -11.29
CA ASP A 702 -29.81 -14.93 -10.31
C ASP A 702 -29.36 -16.29 -10.88
N GLN A 703 -28.90 -16.33 -12.14
CA GLN A 703 -28.29 -17.53 -12.73
C GLN A 703 -26.76 -17.40 -12.71
N PHE A 704 -26.12 -18.34 -12.05
CA PHE A 704 -24.67 -18.37 -11.95
C PHE A 704 -24.07 -19.29 -13.01
N PRO A 705 -23.11 -18.78 -13.81
CA PRO A 705 -22.39 -19.62 -14.75
C PRO A 705 -21.43 -20.56 -14.00
N ASP A 706 -21.06 -21.65 -14.66
CA ASP A 706 -19.98 -22.51 -14.18
C ASP A 706 -18.64 -21.75 -14.17
N ALA A 707 -17.74 -22.13 -13.26
CA ALA A 707 -16.38 -21.61 -13.22
C ALA A 707 -15.34 -22.72 -13.40
N ASP A 708 -14.23 -22.40 -14.05
CA ASP A 708 -13.10 -23.32 -14.21
C ASP A 708 -12.16 -23.31 -13.00
N MET A 709 -12.18 -22.20 -12.25
CA MET A 709 -11.31 -21.96 -11.11
C MET A 709 -12.00 -21.05 -10.09
N VAL A 710 -11.60 -21.17 -8.82
CA VAL A 710 -12.14 -20.33 -7.72
C VAL A 710 -11.00 -19.65 -6.96
N MET A 711 -11.09 -18.34 -6.82
CA MET A 711 -10.25 -17.54 -5.94
C MET A 711 -11.01 -17.15 -4.67
N MET A 712 -10.47 -17.52 -3.51
CA MET A 712 -11.00 -17.14 -2.20
C MET A 712 -10.31 -15.87 -1.70
N SER A 713 -11.09 -14.82 -1.47
CA SER A 713 -10.66 -13.56 -0.86
C SER A 713 -11.61 -13.18 0.29
N VAL A 714 -11.82 -14.13 1.20
CA VAL A 714 -12.79 -14.04 2.32
C VAL A 714 -12.18 -13.50 3.62
N GLY A 715 -10.96 -12.97 3.57
CA GLY A 715 -10.25 -12.36 4.69
C GLY A 715 -9.58 -13.36 5.63
N TYR A 716 -9.24 -12.90 6.84
CA TYR A 716 -8.44 -13.66 7.82
C TYR A 716 -9.24 -14.02 9.07
N ASP A 717 -8.89 -15.14 9.71
CA ASP A 717 -9.40 -15.48 11.03
C ASP A 717 -8.70 -14.66 12.12
N LYS A 718 -9.22 -13.45 12.38
CA LYS A 718 -8.68 -12.49 13.34
C LYS A 718 -8.40 -13.09 14.73
N ARG A 719 -9.23 -14.03 15.22
CA ARG A 719 -9.02 -14.65 16.54
C ARG A 719 -7.73 -15.47 16.55
N SER A 720 -7.56 -16.32 15.54
CA SER A 720 -6.33 -17.09 15.36
C SER A 720 -5.11 -16.19 15.12
N CYS A 721 -5.27 -15.06 14.42
CA CYS A 721 -4.18 -14.08 14.23
C CYS A 721 -3.74 -13.43 15.54
N GLN A 722 -4.68 -13.10 16.43
CA GLN A 722 -4.38 -12.46 17.72
C GLN A 722 -3.73 -13.42 18.71
N ALA A 723 -4.14 -14.67 18.71
CA ALA A 723 -3.63 -15.72 19.58
C ALA A 723 -2.63 -16.64 18.87
N GLY A 724 -1.79 -16.09 17.99
CA GLY A 724 -0.72 -16.86 17.35
C GLY A 724 0.20 -17.54 18.38
N PRO A 725 0.95 -18.59 18.01
CA PRO A 725 1.69 -19.42 18.97
C PRO A 725 2.61 -18.65 19.92
N LEU A 726 3.29 -17.60 19.44
CA LEU A 726 4.15 -16.75 20.27
C LEU A 726 3.36 -15.91 21.28
N VAL A 727 2.20 -15.36 20.88
CA VAL A 727 1.33 -14.62 21.79
C VAL A 727 0.74 -15.58 22.84
N GLN A 728 0.33 -16.79 22.41
CA GLN A 728 -0.17 -17.80 23.34
C GLN A 728 0.89 -18.20 24.39
N GLN A 729 2.15 -18.37 23.99
CA GLN A 729 3.24 -18.59 24.96
C GLN A 729 3.34 -17.47 26.00
N LEU A 730 3.15 -16.21 25.60
CA LEU A 730 3.18 -15.06 26.50
C LEU A 730 1.93 -14.97 27.39
N VAL A 731 0.79 -15.45 26.90
CA VAL A 731 -0.44 -15.61 27.70
C VAL A 731 -0.26 -16.67 28.76
N ASP A 732 0.28 -17.83 28.40
CA ASP A 732 0.50 -18.96 29.31
C ASP A 732 1.50 -18.58 30.42
N GLN A 733 2.40 -17.64 30.15
CA GLN A 733 3.35 -17.07 31.12
C GLN A 733 2.79 -15.89 31.92
N GLY A 734 1.54 -15.48 31.68
CA GLY A 734 0.83 -14.45 32.44
C GLY A 734 1.25 -13.01 32.14
N VAL A 735 1.94 -12.76 31.02
CA VAL A 735 2.50 -11.43 30.67
C VAL A 735 1.74 -10.75 29.53
N ILE A 736 0.87 -11.51 28.88
CA ILE A 736 -0.24 -11.00 28.06
C ILE A 736 -1.52 -11.61 28.63
N ARG A 737 -2.63 -10.88 28.59
CA ARG A 737 -3.96 -11.41 28.91
C ARG A 737 -4.97 -10.96 27.87
N PHE A 738 -6.02 -11.77 27.72
CA PHE A 738 -7.15 -11.46 26.86
C PHE A 738 -8.34 -10.98 27.69
N GLU A 739 -9.00 -9.92 27.23
CA GLU A 739 -10.27 -9.40 27.75
C GLU A 739 -11.24 -9.28 26.57
N ASP A 740 -12.44 -9.84 26.70
CA ASP A 740 -13.46 -9.90 25.64
C ASP A 740 -12.98 -10.48 24.29
N GLY A 741 -12.00 -11.39 24.34
CA GLY A 741 -11.43 -12.03 23.17
C GLY A 741 -10.39 -11.18 22.43
N GLU A 742 -9.95 -10.06 23.00
CA GLU A 742 -8.85 -9.23 22.50
C GLU A 742 -7.71 -9.12 23.49
N VAL A 743 -6.49 -8.80 23.03
CA VAL A 743 -5.38 -8.47 23.93
C VAL A 743 -5.75 -7.26 24.79
N ALA A 744 -5.61 -7.40 26.11
CA ALA A 744 -5.78 -6.32 27.06
C ALA A 744 -4.56 -5.39 27.00
N MET A 745 -4.81 -4.11 26.74
CA MET A 745 -3.76 -3.10 26.60
C MET A 745 -3.66 -2.25 27.88
N GLY A 746 -2.46 -1.76 28.19
CA GLY A 746 -2.24 -0.78 29.24
C GLY A 746 -2.95 0.54 28.96
N THR A 747 -2.99 1.44 29.94
CA THR A 747 -3.62 2.76 29.81
C THR A 747 -2.94 3.65 28.77
N ASP A 748 -1.72 3.31 28.35
CA ASP A 748 -0.99 3.96 27.27
C ASP A 748 -1.43 3.53 25.86
N GLY A 749 -2.27 2.50 25.73
CA GLY A 749 -2.76 2.00 24.44
C GLY A 749 -1.70 1.36 23.53
N LEU A 750 -0.46 1.23 24.00
CA LEU A 750 0.72 0.76 23.25
C LEU A 750 1.23 -0.60 23.76
N THR A 751 1.08 -0.87 25.06
CA THR A 751 1.66 -2.02 25.76
C THR A 751 0.63 -2.99 26.33
N SER A 752 1.06 -4.20 26.71
CA SER A 752 0.23 -5.18 27.39
C SER A 752 -0.20 -4.66 28.77
N ALA A 753 -1.46 -4.84 29.12
CA ALA A 753 -1.98 -4.49 30.45
C ALA A 753 -1.32 -5.31 31.57
N ALA A 754 -0.89 -6.54 31.26
CA ALA A 754 -0.24 -7.41 32.23
C ALA A 754 1.24 -7.09 32.40
N ASP A 755 1.87 -6.51 31.39
CA ASP A 755 3.29 -6.20 31.41
C ASP A 755 3.65 -5.02 30.46
N PRO A 756 4.02 -3.86 31.02
CA PRO A 756 4.35 -2.68 30.22
C PRO A 756 5.63 -2.82 29.39
N MET A 757 6.42 -3.89 29.58
CA MET A 757 7.62 -4.15 28.77
C MET A 757 7.32 -4.92 27.48
N ILE A 758 6.06 -5.26 27.21
CA ILE A 758 5.60 -5.87 25.96
C ILE A 758 4.73 -4.87 25.21
N ALA A 759 5.25 -4.33 24.11
CA ALA A 759 4.53 -3.43 23.22
C ALA A 759 3.94 -4.15 22.00
N LEU A 760 2.82 -3.65 21.50
CA LEU A 760 2.12 -4.22 20.34
C LEU A 760 1.99 -3.18 19.22
N ASN A 761 2.65 -3.48 18.10
CA ASN A 761 2.54 -2.73 16.85
C ASN A 761 2.21 -3.69 15.68
N THR A 762 1.21 -4.55 15.90
CA THR A 762 0.76 -5.55 14.94
C THR A 762 -0.68 -5.34 14.48
N ALA A 763 -0.95 -5.59 13.20
CA ALA A 763 -2.27 -5.46 12.57
C ALA A 763 -3.34 -6.35 13.22
N ALA A 764 -2.94 -7.50 13.79
CA ALA A 764 -3.83 -8.38 14.52
C ALA A 764 -4.50 -7.73 15.74
N VAL A 765 -3.83 -6.76 16.38
CA VAL A 765 -4.34 -6.07 17.57
C VAL A 765 -4.82 -4.68 17.19
N GLN A 766 -6.13 -4.45 17.33
CA GLN A 766 -6.81 -3.21 16.95
C GLN A 766 -7.51 -2.64 18.19
N LYS A 767 -7.09 -1.46 18.64
CA LYS A 767 -7.76 -0.63 19.66
C LYS A 767 -8.35 0.65 19.08
N ASN A 768 -7.84 1.10 17.94
CA ASN A 768 -8.44 2.17 17.16
C ASN A 768 -8.48 1.80 15.67
N ALA A 769 -9.22 2.58 14.88
CA ALA A 769 -9.41 2.27 13.47
C ALA A 769 -8.11 2.31 12.64
N ALA A 770 -7.18 3.20 13.01
CA ALA A 770 -5.94 3.42 12.29
C ALA A 770 -4.89 2.33 12.51
N ASP A 771 -5.08 1.44 13.49
CA ASP A 771 -4.16 0.34 13.76
C ASP A 771 -3.95 -0.53 12.49
N SER A 772 -4.95 -0.78 11.65
CA SER A 772 -4.72 -1.52 10.38
C SER A 772 -3.99 -0.75 9.28
N ALA A 773 -3.64 0.53 9.47
CA ALA A 773 -3.16 1.43 8.43
C ALA A 773 -1.70 1.86 8.64
N LEU A 774 -0.99 2.14 7.54
CA LEU A 774 0.43 2.57 7.58
C LEU A 774 0.65 3.84 8.42
N PRO A 775 -0.17 4.92 8.30
CA PRO A 775 -0.02 6.10 9.15
C PRO A 775 -0.13 5.78 10.65
N GLY A 776 -1.10 4.95 11.02
CA GLY A 776 -1.29 4.55 12.42
C GLY A 776 -0.09 3.78 12.97
N ARG A 777 0.53 2.92 12.15
CA ARG A 777 1.74 2.17 12.51
C ARG A 777 2.95 3.07 12.73
N ALA A 778 3.13 4.11 11.91
CA ALA A 778 4.21 5.07 12.05
C ALA A 778 4.05 5.92 13.33
N VAL A 779 2.83 6.42 13.61
CA VAL A 779 2.52 7.18 14.83
C VAL A 779 2.71 6.34 16.09
N ARG A 780 2.20 5.09 16.10
CA ARG A 780 2.39 4.16 17.22
C ARG A 780 3.85 3.87 17.48
N ALA A 781 4.64 3.62 16.43
CA ALA A 781 6.06 3.38 16.57
C ALA A 781 6.78 4.58 17.22
N PHE A 782 6.45 5.80 16.80
CA PHE A 782 6.99 7.02 17.40
C PHE A 782 6.66 7.11 18.90
N ARG A 783 5.37 6.92 19.26
CA ARG A 783 4.95 6.96 20.66
C ARG A 783 5.52 5.82 21.50
N LEU A 784 5.72 4.64 20.91
CA LEU A 784 6.41 3.51 21.53
C LEU A 784 7.88 3.82 21.83
N GLY A 785 8.59 4.44 20.88
CA GLY A 785 9.97 4.90 21.10
C GLY A 785 10.07 5.86 22.28
N GLN A 786 9.18 6.86 22.33
CA GLN A 786 9.09 7.80 23.46
C GLN A 786 8.75 7.11 24.78
N TYR A 787 7.82 6.15 24.76
CA TYR A 787 7.44 5.39 25.95
C TYR A 787 8.61 4.61 26.56
N PHE A 788 9.45 4.00 25.72
CA PHE A 788 10.58 3.22 26.19
C PHE A 788 11.83 4.03 26.52
N LYS A 789 11.95 5.25 26.00
CA LYS A 789 13.08 6.15 26.28
C LYS A 789 13.34 6.34 27.78
N ASP A 790 12.27 6.44 28.57
CA ASP A 790 12.36 6.65 30.04
C ASP A 790 12.33 5.34 30.84
N LYS A 791 12.19 4.18 30.17
CA LYS A 791 11.99 2.86 30.82
C LYS A 791 13.11 1.87 30.53
N LEU A 792 13.87 2.10 29.47
CA LEU A 792 15.05 1.33 29.12
C LEU A 792 16.31 2.06 29.57
N PRO A 793 17.46 1.37 29.65
CA PRO A 793 18.71 2.01 29.99
C PRO A 793 19.00 3.20 29.07
N ALA A 794 19.40 4.33 29.66
CA ALA A 794 19.84 5.48 28.89
C ALA A 794 21.07 5.11 28.07
N ARG A 795 21.00 5.34 26.75
CA ARG A 795 22.10 5.15 25.80
C ARG A 795 22.44 6.49 25.15
N GLU A 796 23.65 6.61 24.61
CA GLU A 796 23.99 7.75 23.79
C GLU A 796 23.18 7.68 22.49
N GLU A 797 22.40 8.72 22.20
CA GLU A 797 21.72 8.80 20.91
C GLU A 797 22.77 8.82 19.80
N PRO A 798 22.59 8.05 18.72
CA PRO A 798 23.53 8.06 17.61
C PRO A 798 23.70 9.49 17.11
N VAL A 799 24.93 9.90 16.79
CA VAL A 799 25.21 11.25 16.28
C VAL A 799 24.28 11.50 15.10
N SER A 800 23.28 12.35 15.32
CA SER A 800 22.28 12.78 14.34
C SER A 800 23.02 13.49 13.21
N THR A 801 23.54 12.71 12.28
CA THR A 801 24.10 13.14 11.00
C THR A 801 22.98 13.48 10.01
N ILE A 802 21.72 13.34 10.44
CA ILE A 802 20.57 13.98 9.83
C ILE A 802 20.71 15.49 10.08
N GLY A 803 21.19 16.23 9.08
CA GLY A 803 21.12 17.67 9.12
C GLY A 803 19.67 18.09 9.37
N LYS A 804 19.40 18.68 10.55
CA LYS A 804 18.23 19.54 10.78
C LYS A 804 18.27 20.81 9.89
N GLY A 805 19.16 20.85 8.90
CA GLY A 805 19.56 22.00 8.09
C GLY A 805 19.25 21.87 6.61
N LEU A 806 18.25 21.07 6.20
CA LEU A 806 17.62 21.35 4.90
C LEU A 806 16.66 22.52 5.11
N SER A 807 17.04 23.69 4.60
CA SER A 807 16.21 24.89 4.68
C SER A 807 14.93 24.70 3.86
N PHE A 808 13.84 24.36 4.54
CA PHE A 808 12.46 24.31 4.03
C PHE A 808 11.88 25.70 3.75
N ASN A 809 12.73 26.73 3.57
CA ASN A 809 12.33 28.11 3.36
C ASN A 809 11.77 28.29 1.95
N GLN A 810 10.56 27.77 1.70
CA GLN A 810 9.63 28.24 0.67
C GLN A 810 8.24 27.58 0.72
N PHE A 811 8.03 26.52 1.51
CA PHE A 811 6.68 26.04 1.82
C PHE A 811 6.26 26.54 3.20
N ILE A 812 5.60 27.69 3.18
CA ILE A 812 4.81 28.31 4.24
C ILE A 812 5.46 28.28 5.62
N ASN A 813 6.10 29.40 5.92
CA ASN A 813 6.35 29.90 7.25
C ASN A 813 5.00 30.08 7.99
N THR A 814 4.47 29.01 8.61
CA THR A 814 3.70 29.19 9.84
C THR A 814 4.72 29.17 10.95
N ASN A 815 4.90 30.31 11.62
CA ASN A 815 5.65 30.43 12.85
C ASN A 815 5.02 29.52 13.94
N SER A 816 5.27 28.22 13.87
CA SER A 816 5.04 27.30 14.97
C SER A 816 6.34 26.55 15.24
N LEU A 817 7.23 27.23 15.97
CA LEU A 817 8.14 26.61 16.92
C LEU A 817 7.40 25.98 18.12
N GLU A 818 6.11 25.67 17.96
CA GLU A 818 5.34 24.95 18.94
C GLU A 818 5.63 23.47 18.72
N GLU A 819 6.16 22.81 19.75
CA GLU A 819 5.87 21.40 19.99
C GLU A 819 4.41 21.19 19.62
N THR A 820 4.14 20.37 18.61
CA THR A 820 2.77 20.12 18.15
C THR A 820 1.99 19.66 19.37
N ILE A 821 1.15 20.56 19.87
CA ILE A 821 0.23 20.34 20.98
C ILE A 821 -0.48 19.06 20.62
N ARG A 822 -0.36 18.02 21.45
CA ARG A 822 -1.23 16.85 21.34
C ARG A 822 -2.64 17.41 21.21
N PRO A 823 -3.34 17.22 20.08
CA PRO A 823 -4.65 17.82 19.92
C PRO A 823 -5.50 17.41 21.13
N ASP A 824 -6.18 18.37 21.74
CA ASP A 824 -7.12 18.05 22.82
C ASP A 824 -8.12 17.01 22.27
N SER A 825 -8.52 16.04 23.09
CA SER A 825 -9.48 15.02 22.68
C SER A 825 -10.78 15.64 22.17
N LYS A 826 -11.13 16.84 22.64
CA LYS A 826 -12.22 17.65 22.09
C LYS A 826 -11.99 18.06 20.62
N GLU A 827 -10.79 18.50 20.27
CA GLU A 827 -10.44 18.88 18.89
C GLU A 827 -10.41 17.65 17.97
N ALA A 828 -9.91 16.51 18.46
CA ALA A 828 -9.95 15.25 17.72
C ALA A 828 -11.40 14.78 17.48
N ALA A 829 -12.27 14.88 18.49
CA ALA A 829 -13.69 14.58 18.34
C ALA A 829 -14.37 15.52 17.34
N GLN A 830 -14.09 16.84 17.41
CA GLN A 830 -14.59 17.81 16.43
C GLN A 830 -14.10 17.50 15.02
N PHE A 831 -12.81 17.19 14.85
CA PHE A 831 -12.23 16.80 13.57
C PHE A 831 -12.95 15.58 12.98
N MET A 832 -13.19 14.54 13.79
CA MET A 832 -13.94 13.34 13.36
C MET A 832 -15.38 13.68 12.95
N ASN A 833 -16.10 14.45 13.77
CA ASN A 833 -17.48 14.86 13.52
C ASN A 833 -17.61 15.75 12.28
N ASN A 834 -16.56 16.52 11.97
CA ASN A 834 -16.47 17.38 10.79
C ASN A 834 -15.97 16.62 9.54
N GLY A 835 -16.01 15.28 9.55
CA GLY A 835 -15.56 14.45 8.44
C GLY A 835 -14.05 14.46 8.21
N GLY A 836 -13.24 15.05 9.09
CA GLY A 836 -11.80 15.21 8.91
C GLY A 836 -11.37 16.61 8.49
N LEU A 837 -12.18 17.63 8.78
CA LEU A 837 -11.83 19.03 8.61
C LEU A 837 -11.68 19.71 9.97
N LEU A 838 -10.66 20.53 10.13
CA LEU A 838 -10.49 21.37 11.32
C LEU A 838 -11.60 22.43 11.36
N GLN A 839 -12.15 22.70 12.55
CA GLN A 839 -13.23 23.70 12.72
C GLN A 839 -12.83 25.08 12.18
N ILE A 840 -11.60 25.53 12.46
CA ILE A 840 -11.09 26.81 11.95
C ILE A 840 -11.10 26.89 10.42
N ARG A 841 -10.93 25.75 9.74
CA ARG A 841 -11.01 25.68 8.28
C ARG A 841 -12.45 25.78 7.80
N LEU A 842 -13.40 25.15 8.50
CA LEU A 842 -14.83 25.30 8.21
C LEU A 842 -15.23 26.77 8.32
N ASP A 843 -14.94 27.39 9.47
CA ASP A 843 -15.30 28.78 9.77
C ASP A 843 -14.66 29.74 8.75
N HIS A 844 -13.40 29.52 8.39
CA HIS A 844 -12.69 30.34 7.41
C HIS A 844 -13.34 30.28 6.02
N VAL A 845 -13.70 29.08 5.55
CA VAL A 845 -14.32 28.91 4.23
C VAL A 845 -15.74 29.46 4.22
N GLU A 846 -16.52 29.25 5.27
CA GLU A 846 -17.89 29.77 5.39
C GLU A 846 -17.91 31.31 5.41
N SER A 847 -17.06 31.93 6.25
CA SER A 847 -16.88 33.38 6.26
C SER A 847 -16.41 33.93 4.91
N ARG A 848 -15.59 33.17 4.16
CA ARG A 848 -15.19 33.56 2.81
C ARG A 848 -16.36 33.51 1.83
N LEU A 849 -17.15 32.44 1.84
CA LEU A 849 -18.32 32.28 0.96
C LEU A 849 -19.37 33.38 1.19
N GLU A 850 -19.51 33.85 2.42
CA GLU A 850 -20.40 34.98 2.74
C GLU A 850 -19.97 36.28 2.07
N ARG A 851 -18.65 36.52 2.00
CA ARG A 851 -18.07 37.75 1.43
C ARG A 851 -18.06 37.77 -0.10
N ILE A 852 -18.17 36.64 -0.79
CA ILE A 852 -18.28 36.62 -2.25
C ILE A 852 -19.63 37.22 -2.64
N THR A 853 -19.58 38.34 -3.36
CA THR A 853 -20.75 39.13 -3.78
C THR A 853 -21.35 38.67 -5.11
N ASP A 854 -20.49 38.19 -6.03
CA ASP A 854 -20.91 37.68 -7.33
C ASP A 854 -21.66 36.34 -7.18
N PRO A 855 -22.93 36.22 -7.66
CA PRO A 855 -23.73 35.01 -7.49
C PRO A 855 -23.09 33.76 -8.09
N LEU A 856 -22.42 33.89 -9.24
CA LEU A 856 -21.83 32.78 -9.98
C LEU A 856 -20.55 32.30 -9.30
N ASP A 857 -19.67 33.22 -8.89
CA ASP A 857 -18.47 32.88 -8.13
C ASP A 857 -18.83 32.26 -6.78
N LYS A 858 -19.92 32.74 -6.15
CA LYS A 858 -20.43 32.20 -4.89
C LYS A 858 -20.98 30.79 -5.06
N GLU A 859 -21.74 30.52 -6.12
CA GLU A 859 -22.26 29.20 -6.45
C GLU A 859 -21.13 28.20 -6.69
N LEU A 860 -20.16 28.53 -7.53
CA LEU A 860 -19.02 27.64 -7.83
C LEU A 860 -18.14 27.39 -6.60
N SER A 861 -17.86 28.43 -5.83
CA SER A 861 -17.10 28.28 -4.58
C SER A 861 -17.87 27.43 -3.56
N ARG A 862 -19.21 27.55 -3.52
CA ARG A 862 -20.08 26.70 -2.69
C ARG A 862 -20.05 25.26 -3.17
N ASN A 863 -20.21 25.00 -4.46
CA ASN A 863 -20.16 23.64 -5.03
C ASN A 863 -18.83 22.96 -4.67
N ARG A 864 -17.71 23.66 -4.86
CA ARG A 864 -16.40 23.16 -4.42
C ARG A 864 -16.35 22.85 -2.93
N TRP A 865 -16.90 23.74 -2.11
CA TRP A 865 -16.94 23.53 -0.66
C TRP A 865 -17.82 22.35 -0.27
N GLU A 866 -19.00 22.19 -0.86
CA GLU A 866 -19.88 21.05 -0.63
C GLU A 866 -19.22 19.74 -1.03
N ALA A 867 -18.53 19.69 -2.18
CA ALA A 867 -17.77 18.51 -2.57
C ALA A 867 -16.64 18.20 -1.58
N GLN A 868 -15.93 19.23 -1.11
CA GLN A 868 -14.86 19.06 -0.12
C GLN A 868 -15.37 18.57 1.24
N LYS A 869 -16.55 19.05 1.69
CA LYS A 869 -17.21 18.58 2.91
C LYS A 869 -17.72 17.15 2.76
N ALA A 870 -18.28 16.81 1.60
CA ALA A 870 -18.79 15.48 1.30
C ALA A 870 -17.67 14.41 1.27
N TYR A 871 -16.53 14.75 0.68
CA TYR A 871 -15.41 13.84 0.46
C TYR A 871 -14.07 14.50 0.88
N PRO A 872 -13.84 14.65 2.20
CA PRO A 872 -12.63 15.27 2.76
C PRO A 872 -11.43 14.32 2.71
N ASN A 873 -10.22 14.89 2.56
CA ASN A 873 -8.89 14.26 2.65
C ASN A 873 -8.74 12.87 2.00
N SER A 874 -7.89 12.77 0.98
CA SER A 874 -7.57 11.53 0.24
C SER A 874 -8.69 10.99 -0.67
N THR A 875 -9.97 11.40 -0.58
CA THR A 875 -11.03 11.01 -1.53
C THR A 875 -11.16 11.93 -2.75
N GLU A 876 -10.02 12.42 -3.27
CA GLU A 876 -9.97 13.39 -4.37
C GLU A 876 -10.77 12.95 -5.61
N PRO A 877 -10.67 11.70 -6.11
CA PRO A 877 -11.49 11.27 -7.23
C PRO A 877 -13.01 11.40 -7.01
N LEU A 878 -13.51 11.16 -5.80
CA LEU A 878 -14.94 11.27 -5.50
C LEU A 878 -15.38 12.74 -5.37
N ARG A 879 -14.54 13.57 -4.75
CA ARG A 879 -14.74 15.02 -4.68
C ARG A 879 -14.85 15.61 -6.08
N GLU A 880 -13.94 15.25 -6.97
CA GLU A 880 -13.92 15.72 -8.36
C GLU A 880 -15.12 15.20 -9.18
N LEU A 881 -15.58 13.96 -8.94
CA LEU A 881 -16.82 13.46 -9.56
C LEU A 881 -18.06 14.20 -9.06
N LEU A 882 -18.16 14.48 -7.76
CA LEU A 882 -19.28 15.24 -7.19
C LEU A 882 -19.28 16.68 -7.72
N LEU A 883 -18.11 17.30 -7.86
CA LEU A 883 -17.97 18.61 -8.52
C LEU A 883 -18.54 18.60 -9.94
N ARG A 884 -18.17 17.60 -10.74
CA ARG A 884 -18.73 17.41 -12.09
C ARG A 884 -20.23 17.18 -12.08
N GLN A 885 -20.76 16.42 -11.12
CA GLN A 885 -22.20 16.21 -10.96
C GLN A 885 -22.96 17.52 -10.69
N MET A 886 -22.37 18.44 -9.93
CA MET A 886 -23.01 19.72 -9.59
C MET A 886 -22.91 20.75 -10.72
N GLU A 887 -21.82 20.73 -11.51
CA GLU A 887 -21.55 21.77 -12.49
C GLU A 887 -21.83 21.37 -13.94
N VAL A 888 -21.60 20.11 -14.31
CA VAL A 888 -21.73 19.59 -15.68
C VAL A 888 -22.27 18.15 -15.65
N PRO A 889 -23.46 17.91 -15.08
CA PRO A 889 -24.00 16.56 -14.79
C PRO A 889 -24.11 15.66 -16.02
N GLU A 890 -24.39 16.22 -17.19
CA GLU A 890 -24.49 15.53 -18.47
C GLU A 890 -23.16 14.93 -18.93
N SER A 891 -22.03 15.39 -18.38
CA SER A 891 -20.70 14.88 -18.72
C SER A 891 -20.37 13.55 -18.03
N LEU A 892 -21.13 13.15 -17.01
CA LEU A 892 -20.87 11.92 -16.26
C LEU A 892 -21.25 10.69 -17.06
N THR A 893 -20.31 9.77 -17.14
CA THR A 893 -20.55 8.45 -17.73
C THR A 893 -21.49 7.62 -16.84
N PRO A 894 -22.18 6.61 -17.39
CA PRO A 894 -23.00 5.71 -16.58
C PRO A 894 -22.24 5.05 -15.41
N VAL A 895 -20.98 4.68 -15.63
CA VAL A 895 -20.08 4.15 -14.59
C VAL A 895 -19.90 5.17 -13.45
N GLU A 896 -19.66 6.43 -13.78
CA GLU A 896 -19.45 7.49 -12.80
C GLU A 896 -20.72 7.80 -12.00
N LYS A 897 -21.90 7.68 -12.61
CA LYS A 897 -23.19 7.81 -11.92
C LYS A 897 -23.37 6.72 -10.86
N VAL A 898 -23.16 5.45 -11.25
CA VAL A 898 -23.20 4.32 -10.30
C VAL A 898 -22.19 4.51 -9.16
N MET A 899 -20.98 4.99 -9.47
CA MET A 899 -19.98 5.30 -8.44
C MET A 899 -20.44 6.38 -7.46
N LEU A 900 -21.01 7.49 -7.95
CA LEU A 900 -21.52 8.56 -7.08
C LEU A 900 -22.69 8.08 -6.22
N ASP A 901 -23.63 7.33 -6.78
CA ASP A 901 -24.76 6.77 -6.02
C ASP A 901 -24.27 5.87 -4.88
N ARG A 902 -23.24 5.05 -5.15
CA ARG A 902 -22.60 4.19 -4.14
C ARG A 902 -21.80 5.00 -3.10
N ALA A 903 -21.10 6.05 -3.53
CA ALA A 903 -20.38 6.95 -2.62
C ALA A 903 -21.35 7.66 -1.66
N GLU A 904 -22.52 8.06 -2.16
CA GLU A 904 -23.59 8.70 -1.39
C GLU A 904 -24.24 7.73 -0.38
N GLN A 905 -24.47 6.48 -0.77
CA GLN A 905 -24.93 5.43 0.15
C GLN A 905 -23.93 5.15 1.28
N LEU A 906 -22.63 5.16 0.98
CA LEU A 906 -21.57 5.04 1.98
C LEU A 906 -21.56 6.28 2.90
N ARG A 907 -21.63 7.47 2.32
CA ARG A 907 -21.67 8.74 3.07
C ARG A 907 -22.85 8.81 4.02
N GLY A 908 -24.05 8.37 3.62
CA GLY A 908 -25.22 8.35 4.50
C GLY A 908 -25.11 7.42 5.71
N ARG A 909 -24.12 6.52 5.75
CA ARG A 909 -23.82 5.65 6.90
C ARG A 909 -22.71 6.16 7.81
N LEU A 910 -21.92 7.12 7.33
CA LEU A 910 -20.84 7.79 8.07
C LEU A 910 -21.39 9.02 8.79
#